data_AF-A0A9N9I633-F1
#
_entry.id   AF-A0A9N9I633-F1
#
_cell.length_a   1.000
_cell.length_b   1.000
_cell.length_c   1.000
_cell.angle_alpha   90.00
_cell.angle_beta   90.00
_cell.angle_gamma   90.00
#
_symmetry.space_group_name_H-M   'P 1'
#
loop_
_entity.id
_entity.type
_entity.pdbx_description
1 polymer ?
#
loop_
_entity_poly.entity_id
_entity_poly.type
_entity_poly.pdbx_seq_one_letter_code
_entity_poly.pdbx_strand_id
1 'polypeptide(L)'
;TSDKIIIEQSVYKEKKDGVSTVQQSTSTEKVHEIVSNQKDDGSLQLTDTVSKELTNKGTKLPESNSIIETAVTLSYLQKTSSADSSPEVKQKFEKAKQYLSTHIKDEKVEIELLEKTDKIVVDHATKKVVKEKAHKVVLEKVQETVTVEEEISTEDITNSAHEKNNKQSIEKQIIRQLKLNHGLFLNEYGIQPSQQAIFKDDGKLRISSYNEQPIVYTNINDPDSTEQNNFNNVLQPFDACINFPIAEITFNGSLLDSFANNNENLNESFGQFFVKNVSVGDKLFIKGYNTATQTQVDLLKFYLLCVYNLAKFHNTFSPLNNFSAFQFLSIETLDGKELDTPKKLADWMKDLYQNNNFDIISYDNLIPISQLKRDELSEINLEAPIEKQPGVANFKEKLSFQSWTRNVIDVDLARWIKVLPQCLVINNKSYKLETSKKFAANFIKVPNIKSSDKSYLEFRPTTKVEEELMINNIFSIKDLSSFPFVDRVIESDDSSYDEYNLLVKLEKYEILINRDHVKPSIEFVQAINDALESVEPFEDLQVVFEEYGHLFAQKIILGRIFKRNVPNAVTCKIDLTSPIVESLEPYLNKLNIPYLLTQQGNIIEKNELFDLIQHFDSIQHLNDLEIIELDEIIPLYKILDEQQQSKIDIILNSIDSTHDKI
;
A
#
# COMPACT_ATOMS: atom_id res chain seq x y z
N THR A 1 7.34 -15.16 -9.37
CA THR A 1 5.92 -15.37 -8.97
C THR A 1 5.36 -14.14 -8.29
N SER A 2 6.12 -13.44 -7.42
CA SER A 2 5.67 -12.21 -6.72
C SER A 2 5.60 -10.92 -7.55
N ASP A 3 6.38 -10.75 -8.63
CA ASP A 3 6.22 -9.58 -9.53
C ASP A 3 4.86 -9.57 -10.23
N LYS A 4 4.36 -10.76 -10.57
CA LYS A 4 3.02 -10.95 -11.13
C LYS A 4 1.94 -10.57 -10.11
N ILE A 5 2.18 -10.86 -8.83
CA ILE A 5 1.28 -10.58 -7.70
C ILE A 5 1.16 -9.07 -7.43
N ILE A 6 2.27 -8.34 -7.43
CA ILE A 6 2.28 -6.89 -7.19
C ILE A 6 1.62 -6.13 -8.35
N ILE A 7 1.93 -6.52 -9.58
CA ILE A 7 1.32 -5.93 -10.78
C ILE A 7 -0.18 -6.23 -10.82
N GLU A 8 -0.61 -7.46 -10.52
CA GLU A 8 -2.04 -7.82 -10.53
C GLU A 8 -2.85 -7.06 -9.45
N GLN A 9 -2.24 -6.72 -8.31
CA GLN A 9 -2.91 -6.00 -7.22
C GLN A 9 -2.91 -4.48 -7.37
N SER A 10 -1.83 -3.86 -7.88
CA SER A 10 -1.89 -2.45 -8.29
C SER A 10 -2.95 -2.29 -9.37
N VAL A 11 -2.98 -3.22 -10.33
CA VAL A 11 -4.01 -3.28 -11.36
C VAL A 11 -5.41 -3.48 -10.76
N TYR A 12 -5.59 -4.31 -9.72
CA TYR A 12 -6.91 -4.50 -9.10
C TYR A 12 -7.40 -3.26 -8.33
N LYS A 13 -6.56 -2.63 -7.50
CA LYS A 13 -6.92 -1.39 -6.78
C LYS A 13 -7.18 -0.26 -7.77
N GLU A 14 -6.33 -0.11 -8.78
CA GLU A 14 -6.52 0.88 -9.85
C GLU A 14 -7.80 0.60 -10.64
N LYS A 15 -8.17 -0.67 -10.85
CA LYS A 15 -9.46 -1.05 -11.46
C LYS A 15 -10.65 -0.67 -10.60
N LYS A 16 -10.59 -0.92 -9.29
CA LYS A 16 -11.66 -0.54 -8.34
C LYS A 16 -11.82 0.98 -8.27
N ASP A 17 -10.71 1.71 -8.16
CA ASP A 17 -10.70 3.18 -8.17
C ASP A 17 -11.15 3.73 -9.53
N GLY A 18 -10.74 3.07 -10.62
CA GLY A 18 -11.19 3.29 -11.99
C GLY A 18 -12.70 3.25 -12.12
N VAL A 19 -13.31 2.15 -11.67
CA VAL A 19 -14.77 1.97 -11.68
C VAL A 19 -15.45 3.02 -10.81
N SER A 20 -14.97 3.27 -9.59
CA SER A 20 -15.56 4.27 -8.69
C SER A 20 -15.50 5.69 -9.25
N THR A 21 -14.39 6.08 -9.89
CA THR A 21 -14.26 7.41 -10.51
C THR A 21 -15.19 7.55 -11.72
N VAL A 22 -15.33 6.51 -12.56
CA VAL A 22 -16.23 6.62 -13.71
C VAL A 22 -17.70 6.63 -13.27
N GLN A 23 -18.05 5.92 -12.21
CA GLN A 23 -19.36 6.04 -11.54
C GLN A 23 -19.66 7.46 -11.09
N GLN A 24 -18.67 8.14 -10.49
CA GLN A 24 -18.81 9.52 -10.03
C GLN A 24 -18.82 10.54 -11.20
N SER A 25 -18.16 10.24 -12.31
CA SER A 25 -18.06 11.12 -13.48
C SER A 25 -19.28 11.11 -14.41
N THR A 26 -20.14 10.09 -14.28
CA THR A 26 -21.32 9.90 -15.14
C THR A 26 -22.53 10.48 -14.43
N SER A 27 -22.92 11.70 -14.82
CA SER A 27 -24.13 12.33 -14.28
C SER A 27 -25.39 11.69 -14.83
N THR A 28 -26.50 11.81 -14.10
CA THR A 28 -27.84 11.38 -14.54
C THR A 28 -28.21 11.96 -15.91
N GLU A 29 -27.79 13.19 -16.19
CA GLU A 29 -27.99 13.86 -17.49
C GLU A 29 -27.27 13.13 -18.64
N LYS A 30 -26.01 12.71 -18.44
CA LYS A 30 -25.26 11.91 -19.42
C LYS A 30 -25.91 10.56 -19.67
N VAL A 31 -26.45 9.92 -18.62
CA VAL A 31 -27.19 8.65 -18.74
C VAL A 31 -28.44 8.84 -19.60
N HIS A 32 -29.21 9.91 -19.37
CA HIS A 32 -30.37 10.23 -20.19
C HIS A 32 -30.01 10.51 -21.66
N GLU A 33 -28.93 11.25 -21.91
CA GLU A 33 -28.41 11.49 -23.26
C GLU A 33 -28.09 10.17 -23.98
N ILE A 34 -27.32 9.28 -23.35
CA ILE A 34 -26.93 7.98 -23.93
C ILE A 34 -28.17 7.14 -24.28
N VAL A 35 -29.13 7.08 -23.36
CA VAL A 35 -30.31 6.23 -23.49
C VAL A 35 -31.35 6.82 -24.46
N SER A 36 -31.39 8.15 -24.62
CA SER A 36 -32.25 8.82 -25.62
C SER A 36 -31.89 8.46 -27.06
N ASN A 37 -30.65 8.01 -27.31
CA ASN A 37 -30.19 7.55 -28.62
C ASN A 37 -30.50 6.07 -28.90
N GLN A 38 -31.26 5.38 -28.03
CA GLN A 38 -31.71 4.02 -28.28
C GLN A 38 -32.71 3.96 -29.44
N LYS A 39 -32.46 3.10 -30.42
CA LYS A 39 -33.35 2.86 -31.56
C LYS A 39 -34.59 2.06 -31.15
N ASP A 40 -35.61 2.07 -32.01
CA ASP A 40 -36.88 1.36 -31.77
C ASP A 40 -36.72 -0.16 -31.62
N ASP A 41 -35.68 -0.74 -32.23
CA ASP A 41 -35.32 -2.16 -32.11
C ASP A 41 -34.65 -2.51 -30.77
N GLY A 42 -34.33 -1.52 -29.94
CA GLY A 42 -33.64 -1.69 -28.65
C GLY A 42 -32.12 -1.55 -28.73
N SER A 43 -31.53 -1.44 -29.93
CA SER A 43 -30.08 -1.25 -30.07
C SER A 43 -29.61 0.13 -29.59
N LEU A 44 -28.41 0.15 -29.00
CA LEU A 44 -27.74 1.38 -28.56
C LEU A 44 -26.57 1.68 -29.48
N GLN A 45 -26.44 2.94 -29.85
CA GLN A 45 -25.28 3.44 -30.58
C GLN A 45 -24.22 3.95 -29.62
N LEU A 46 -22.95 3.77 -30.01
CA LEU A 46 -21.84 4.36 -29.30
C LEU A 46 -21.87 5.88 -29.47
N THR A 47 -22.28 6.61 -28.43
CA THR A 47 -22.37 8.07 -28.48
C THR A 47 -20.98 8.71 -28.40
N ASP A 48 -20.88 9.99 -28.80
CA ASP A 48 -19.65 10.78 -28.60
C ASP A 48 -19.27 10.85 -27.12
N THR A 49 -20.26 10.88 -26.22
CA THR A 49 -20.08 10.85 -24.77
C THR A 49 -19.41 9.56 -24.31
N VAL A 50 -19.92 8.39 -24.72
CA VAL A 50 -19.32 7.09 -24.39
C VAL A 50 -17.96 6.94 -25.08
N SER A 51 -17.85 7.35 -26.34
CA SER A 51 -16.60 7.28 -27.11
C SER A 51 -15.48 8.14 -26.51
N LYS A 52 -15.79 9.34 -26.03
CA LYS A 52 -14.82 10.25 -25.41
C LYS A 52 -14.36 9.75 -24.03
N GLU A 53 -15.24 9.09 -23.29
CA GLU A 53 -14.89 8.46 -22.01
C GLU A 53 -14.13 7.14 -22.20
N LEU A 54 -14.31 6.46 -23.34
CA LEU A 54 -13.69 5.18 -23.69
C LEU A 54 -12.50 5.25 -24.68
N THR A 55 -12.19 6.41 -25.26
CA THR A 55 -11.02 6.59 -26.13
C THR A 55 -10.32 7.94 -25.91
N ASN A 56 -9.04 7.90 -25.54
CA ASN A 56 -8.15 9.03 -25.81
C ASN A 56 -7.73 8.99 -27.29
N LYS A 57 -7.84 10.13 -27.98
CA LYS A 57 -7.50 10.34 -29.41
C LYS A 57 -6.44 9.36 -29.94
N GLY A 58 -6.86 8.27 -30.62
CA GLY A 58 -5.93 7.46 -31.41
C GLY A 58 -6.14 5.94 -31.51
N THR A 59 -7.07 5.30 -30.81
CA THR A 59 -7.27 3.84 -30.93
C THR A 59 -8.63 3.54 -31.56
N LYS A 60 -8.66 2.82 -32.69
CA LYS A 60 -9.91 2.41 -33.34
C LYS A 60 -10.55 1.27 -32.54
N LEU A 61 -11.83 1.42 -32.20
CA LEU A 61 -12.68 0.31 -31.75
C LEU A 61 -12.75 -0.77 -32.84
N PRO A 62 -13.07 -2.04 -32.48
CA PRO A 62 -13.33 -3.10 -33.46
C PRO A 62 -14.40 -2.67 -34.47
N GLU A 63 -14.29 -3.16 -35.72
CA GLU A 63 -15.21 -2.84 -36.81
C GLU A 63 -16.68 -2.97 -36.37
N SER A 64 -17.44 -1.88 -36.51
CA SER A 64 -18.69 -1.72 -35.77
C SER A 64 -19.85 -2.43 -36.47
N ASN A 65 -20.55 -3.25 -35.69
CA ASN A 65 -21.93 -3.66 -35.95
C ASN A 65 -22.73 -3.34 -34.68
N SER A 66 -24.04 -3.13 -34.83
CA SER A 66 -24.96 -2.68 -33.78
C SER A 66 -24.91 -3.53 -32.50
N ILE A 67 -24.59 -4.82 -32.61
CA ILE A 67 -24.41 -5.74 -31.48
C ILE A 67 -23.23 -5.31 -30.59
N ILE A 68 -22.08 -4.96 -31.18
CA ILE A 68 -20.88 -4.56 -30.43
C ILE A 68 -21.08 -3.16 -29.82
N GLU A 69 -21.66 -2.23 -30.58
CA GLU A 69 -21.99 -0.88 -30.07
C GLU A 69 -22.97 -0.95 -28.89
N THR A 70 -23.96 -1.83 -28.99
CA THR A 70 -24.93 -2.05 -27.91
C THR A 70 -24.26 -2.65 -26.69
N ALA A 71 -23.43 -3.69 -26.85
CA ALA A 71 -22.73 -4.33 -25.74
C ALA A 71 -21.76 -3.37 -25.01
N VAL A 72 -20.96 -2.58 -25.74
CA VAL A 72 -20.04 -1.60 -25.14
C VAL A 72 -20.80 -0.50 -24.39
N THR A 73 -21.87 0.02 -24.98
CA THR A 73 -22.69 1.07 -24.36
C THR A 73 -23.43 0.54 -23.13
N LEU A 74 -23.92 -0.69 -23.19
CA LEU A 74 -24.57 -1.37 -22.06
C LEU A 74 -23.59 -1.60 -20.91
N SER A 75 -22.41 -2.15 -21.19
CA SER A 75 -21.32 -2.32 -20.22
C SER A 75 -20.91 -0.99 -19.58
N TYR A 76 -20.77 0.07 -20.38
CA TYR A 76 -20.50 1.41 -19.85
C TYR A 76 -21.59 1.82 -18.86
N LEU A 77 -22.86 1.79 -19.25
CA LEU A 77 -23.97 2.17 -18.37
C LEU A 77 -24.03 1.32 -17.09
N GLN A 78 -23.79 0.00 -17.15
CA GLN A 78 -23.77 -0.87 -15.96
C GLN A 78 -22.69 -0.49 -14.98
N LYS A 79 -21.48 -0.21 -15.47
CA LYS A 79 -20.35 0.08 -14.59
C LYS A 79 -20.40 1.50 -14.04
N THR A 80 -21.10 2.43 -14.69
CA THR A 80 -20.98 3.86 -14.42
C THR A 80 -22.25 4.54 -13.91
N SER A 81 -23.43 3.90 -14.00
CA SER A 81 -24.64 4.44 -13.41
C SER A 81 -24.75 4.07 -11.93
N SER A 82 -24.97 5.06 -11.07
CA SER A 82 -25.41 4.83 -9.68
C SER A 82 -26.90 4.47 -9.66
N ALA A 83 -27.34 3.75 -8.63
CA ALA A 83 -28.63 3.07 -8.54
C ALA A 83 -29.92 3.94 -8.62
N ASP A 84 -29.80 5.25 -8.84
CA ASP A 84 -30.90 6.22 -8.99
C ASP A 84 -31.39 6.39 -10.44
N SER A 85 -31.12 5.41 -11.31
CA SER A 85 -31.63 5.42 -12.69
C SER A 85 -33.17 5.44 -12.68
N SER A 86 -33.77 6.47 -13.28
CA SER A 86 -35.23 6.61 -13.37
C SER A 86 -35.90 5.38 -13.99
N PRO A 87 -37.20 5.16 -13.77
CA PRO A 87 -37.93 4.03 -14.37
C PRO A 87 -37.77 3.94 -15.90
N GLU A 88 -37.63 5.09 -16.57
CA GLU A 88 -37.41 5.19 -18.01
C GLU A 88 -36.04 4.63 -18.42
N VAL A 89 -34.98 4.94 -17.68
CA VAL A 89 -33.63 4.43 -17.92
C VAL A 89 -33.59 2.91 -17.73
N LYS A 90 -34.23 2.40 -16.67
CA LYS A 90 -34.34 0.95 -16.43
C LYS A 90 -35.06 0.23 -17.57
N GLN A 91 -36.16 0.80 -18.06
CA GLN A 91 -36.91 0.20 -19.18
C GLN A 91 -36.07 0.12 -20.45
N LYS A 92 -35.31 1.17 -20.75
CA LYS A 92 -34.43 1.22 -21.92
C LYS A 92 -33.23 0.27 -21.77
N PHE A 93 -32.72 0.11 -20.55
CA PHE A 93 -31.67 -0.85 -20.21
C PHE A 93 -32.10 -2.30 -20.53
N GLU A 94 -33.29 -2.69 -20.08
CA GLU A 94 -33.86 -4.01 -20.36
C GLU A 94 -34.10 -4.24 -21.86
N LYS A 95 -34.52 -3.21 -22.60
CA LYS A 95 -34.67 -3.30 -24.06
C LYS A 95 -33.34 -3.56 -24.78
N ALA A 96 -32.25 -2.94 -24.33
CA ALA A 96 -30.92 -3.17 -24.90
C ALA A 96 -30.40 -4.58 -24.58
N LYS A 97 -30.67 -5.09 -23.38
CA LYS A 97 -30.37 -6.48 -23.01
C LYS A 97 -31.16 -7.47 -23.88
N GLN A 98 -32.48 -7.25 -24.02
CA GLN A 98 -33.33 -8.06 -24.89
C GLN A 98 -32.88 -8.04 -26.36
N TYR A 99 -32.39 -6.91 -26.86
CA TYR A 99 -31.83 -6.81 -28.20
C TYR A 99 -30.63 -7.77 -28.37
N LEU A 100 -29.68 -7.77 -27.43
CA LEU A 100 -28.52 -8.67 -27.45
C LEU A 100 -28.95 -10.13 -27.42
N SER A 101 -29.82 -10.52 -26.48
CA SER A 101 -30.29 -11.91 -26.38
C SER A 101 -31.03 -12.38 -27.63
N THR A 102 -31.80 -11.50 -28.28
CA THR A 102 -32.56 -11.83 -29.51
C THR A 102 -31.65 -11.98 -30.73
N HIS A 103 -30.56 -11.21 -30.81
CA HIS A 103 -29.67 -11.19 -31.98
C HIS A 103 -28.53 -12.20 -31.88
N ILE A 104 -28.04 -12.48 -30.68
CA ILE A 104 -26.95 -13.44 -30.45
C ILE A 104 -27.50 -14.87 -30.40
N LYS A 105 -28.65 -15.09 -29.76
CA LYS A 105 -29.36 -16.39 -29.66
C LYS A 105 -28.54 -17.54 -29.04
N ASP A 106 -27.37 -17.23 -28.51
CA ASP A 106 -26.46 -18.11 -27.78
C ASP A 106 -26.03 -17.39 -26.50
N GLU A 107 -26.53 -17.88 -25.37
CA GLU A 107 -26.30 -17.30 -24.04
C GLU A 107 -24.81 -17.28 -23.68
N LYS A 108 -24.03 -18.28 -24.12
CA LYS A 108 -22.60 -18.35 -23.84
C LYS A 108 -21.82 -17.28 -24.60
N VAL A 109 -22.20 -17.01 -25.84
CA VAL A 109 -21.59 -15.95 -26.67
C VAL A 109 -21.98 -14.57 -26.17
N GLU A 110 -23.21 -14.41 -25.67
CA GLU A 110 -23.67 -13.15 -25.04
C GLU A 110 -22.86 -12.84 -23.77
N ILE A 111 -22.68 -13.82 -22.88
CA ILE A 111 -21.85 -13.68 -21.67
C ILE A 111 -20.41 -13.34 -22.05
N GLU A 112 -19.78 -14.08 -22.99
CA GLU A 112 -18.40 -13.82 -23.40
C GLU A 112 -18.22 -12.42 -24.02
N LEU A 113 -19.22 -11.95 -24.79
CA LEU A 113 -19.21 -10.61 -25.36
C LEU A 113 -19.28 -9.53 -24.27
N LEU A 114 -20.21 -9.68 -23.32
CA LEU A 114 -20.38 -8.75 -22.21
C LEU A 114 -19.16 -8.72 -21.28
N GLU A 115 -18.54 -9.86 -21.01
CA GLU A 115 -17.28 -9.93 -20.24
C GLU A 115 -16.14 -9.19 -20.96
N LYS A 116 -16.03 -9.33 -22.28
CA LYS A 116 -15.02 -8.61 -23.08
C LYS A 116 -15.27 -7.11 -23.09
N THR A 117 -16.52 -6.67 -23.24
CA THR A 117 -16.86 -5.23 -23.24
C THR A 117 -16.74 -4.62 -21.85
N ASP A 118 -17.10 -5.34 -20.80
CA ASP A 118 -16.86 -4.94 -19.41
C ASP A 118 -15.38 -4.71 -19.13
N LYS A 119 -14.53 -5.65 -19.59
CA LYS A 119 -13.08 -5.52 -19.45
C LYS A 119 -12.54 -4.29 -20.18
N ILE A 120 -13.04 -4.00 -21.39
CA ILE A 120 -12.65 -2.81 -22.16
C ILE A 120 -13.01 -1.51 -21.41
N VAL A 121 -14.23 -1.43 -20.88
CA VAL A 121 -14.72 -0.26 -20.13
C VAL A 121 -13.88 -0.05 -18.87
N VAL A 122 -13.65 -1.12 -18.09
CA VAL A 122 -12.86 -1.07 -16.86
C VAL A 122 -11.39 -0.73 -17.15
N ASP A 123 -10.76 -1.35 -18.14
CA ASP A 123 -9.35 -1.09 -18.47
C ASP A 123 -9.14 0.36 -18.96
N HIS A 124 -10.08 0.95 -19.71
CA HIS A 124 -9.98 2.34 -20.15
C HIS A 124 -10.23 3.34 -19.00
N ALA A 125 -11.24 3.08 -18.17
CA ALA A 125 -11.52 3.83 -16.94
C ALA A 125 -10.29 3.90 -16.03
N THR A 126 -9.66 2.74 -15.81
CA THR A 126 -8.45 2.59 -14.99
C THR A 126 -7.29 3.45 -15.53
N LYS A 127 -7.01 3.36 -16.83
CA LYS A 127 -5.95 4.14 -17.48
C LYS A 127 -6.16 5.66 -17.32
N LYS A 128 -7.42 6.13 -17.35
CA LYS A 128 -7.76 7.53 -17.14
C LYS A 128 -7.46 7.96 -15.70
N VAL A 129 -7.92 7.20 -14.71
CA VAL A 129 -7.69 7.49 -13.27
C VAL A 129 -6.22 7.48 -12.90
N VAL A 130 -5.48 6.47 -13.37
CA VAL A 130 -4.03 6.37 -13.11
C VAL A 130 -3.29 7.59 -13.67
N LYS A 131 -3.64 8.00 -14.89
CA LYS A 131 -3.08 9.21 -15.51
C LYS A 131 -3.45 10.47 -14.72
N GLU A 132 -4.71 10.64 -14.36
CA GLU A 132 -5.18 11.81 -13.59
C GLU A 132 -4.55 11.89 -12.21
N LYS A 133 -4.41 10.76 -11.49
CA LYS A 133 -3.69 10.69 -10.21
C LYS A 133 -2.22 11.06 -10.36
N ALA A 134 -1.52 10.53 -11.36
CA ALA A 134 -0.12 10.88 -11.60
C ALA A 134 0.05 12.38 -11.93
N HIS A 135 -0.87 12.95 -12.72
CA HIS A 135 -0.85 14.41 -12.99
C HIS A 135 -1.19 15.22 -11.72
N LYS A 136 -2.14 14.76 -10.88
CA LYS A 136 -2.53 15.42 -9.63
C LYS A 136 -1.40 15.42 -8.60
N VAL A 137 -0.69 14.30 -8.46
CA VAL A 137 0.48 14.14 -7.58
C VAL A 137 1.58 15.14 -7.94
N VAL A 138 1.92 15.23 -9.23
CA VAL A 138 2.92 16.19 -9.70
C VAL A 138 2.41 17.64 -9.57
N LEU A 139 1.10 17.87 -9.75
CA LEU A 139 0.45 19.17 -9.63
C LEU A 139 0.48 19.74 -8.20
N GLU A 140 0.11 18.95 -7.19
CA GLU A 140 -0.01 19.43 -5.81
C GLU A 140 1.32 19.99 -5.28
N LYS A 141 2.45 19.32 -5.56
CA LYS A 141 3.79 19.82 -5.21
C LYS A 141 4.17 21.13 -5.92
N VAL A 142 3.83 21.25 -7.20
CA VAL A 142 4.13 22.44 -8.02
C VAL A 142 3.35 23.65 -7.52
N GLN A 143 2.15 23.46 -6.97
CA GLN A 143 1.33 24.55 -6.42
C GLN A 143 1.82 25.01 -5.03
N GLU A 144 2.23 24.10 -4.15
CA GLU A 144 2.75 24.45 -2.81
C GLU A 144 4.03 25.30 -2.87
N THR A 145 4.92 25.00 -3.83
CA THR A 145 6.16 25.78 -4.07
C THR A 145 5.89 27.19 -4.58
N VAL A 146 4.80 27.41 -5.32
CA VAL A 146 4.39 28.75 -5.83
C VAL A 146 3.77 29.60 -4.72
N THR A 147 3.00 29.02 -3.80
CA THR A 147 2.43 29.76 -2.65
C THR A 147 3.47 30.35 -1.70
N VAL A 148 4.72 29.87 -1.73
CA VAL A 148 5.83 30.46 -0.97
C VAL A 148 6.50 31.63 -1.70
N GLU A 149 6.38 31.71 -3.04
CA GLU A 149 7.03 32.73 -3.87
C GLU A 149 6.10 33.85 -4.37
N GLU A 150 4.78 33.64 -4.42
CA GLU A 150 3.81 34.62 -4.95
C GLU A 150 2.64 34.90 -3.99
N GLU A 151 2.85 35.71 -2.96
CA GLU A 151 1.79 36.63 -2.52
C GLU A 151 1.75 37.80 -3.51
N ILE A 152 0.79 37.83 -4.44
CA ILE A 152 -0.01 39.01 -4.84
C ILE A 152 -0.93 38.71 -6.04
N SER A 153 -2.21 39.03 -5.81
CA SER A 153 -3.33 39.32 -6.72
C SER A 153 -4.06 38.18 -7.44
N THR A 154 -5.21 37.85 -6.87
CA THR A 154 -6.36 37.16 -7.48
C THR A 154 -7.22 38.12 -8.31
N GLU A 155 -7.78 37.63 -9.44
CA GLU A 155 -9.23 37.61 -9.77
C GLU A 155 -9.48 37.38 -11.28
N ASP A 156 -10.13 36.26 -11.66
CA ASP A 156 -11.55 36.20 -12.10
C ASP A 156 -11.89 35.02 -13.05
N ILE A 157 -13.17 34.61 -12.97
CA ILE A 157 -13.78 33.27 -13.21
C ILE A 157 -14.36 33.07 -14.64
N THR A 158 -14.33 31.83 -15.20
CA THR A 158 -15.48 31.05 -15.80
C THR A 158 -15.08 29.76 -16.58
N ASN A 159 -16.01 28.77 -16.62
CA ASN A 159 -15.78 27.32 -16.84
C ASN A 159 -15.85 26.78 -18.30
N SER A 160 -15.18 25.63 -18.49
CA SER A 160 -14.97 24.75 -19.68
C SER A 160 -13.78 25.04 -20.60
N ALA A 161 -13.45 26.31 -20.88
CA ALA A 161 -12.13 26.69 -21.42
C ALA A 161 -11.03 26.59 -20.34
N HIS A 162 -11.45 26.67 -19.08
CA HIS A 162 -10.58 26.65 -17.91
C HIS A 162 -9.87 25.31 -17.72
N GLU A 163 -10.45 24.14 -18.00
CA GLU A 163 -9.75 22.86 -17.80
C GLU A 163 -8.58 22.68 -18.78
N LYS A 164 -8.74 23.07 -20.04
CA LYS A 164 -7.65 23.03 -21.03
C LYS A 164 -6.62 24.12 -20.80
N ASN A 165 -7.05 25.35 -20.49
CA ASN A 165 -6.14 26.46 -20.22
C ASN A 165 -5.39 26.26 -18.90
N ASN A 166 -6.05 25.73 -17.86
CA ASN A 166 -5.44 25.38 -16.58
C ASN A 166 -4.47 24.21 -16.76
N LYS A 167 -4.86 23.15 -17.46
CA LYS A 167 -3.95 22.04 -17.78
C LYS A 167 -2.71 22.48 -18.55
N GLN A 168 -2.87 23.32 -19.57
CA GLN A 168 -1.72 23.84 -20.33
C GLN A 168 -0.85 24.81 -19.51
N SER A 169 -1.46 25.59 -18.61
CA SER A 169 -0.74 26.43 -17.64
C SER A 169 0.06 25.59 -16.63
N ILE A 170 -0.53 24.48 -16.17
CA ILE A 170 0.08 23.53 -15.22
C ILE A 170 1.24 22.78 -15.86
N GLU A 171 1.07 22.25 -17.08
CA GLU A 171 2.14 21.53 -17.77
C GLU A 171 3.35 22.45 -17.99
N LYS A 172 3.10 23.73 -18.31
CA LYS A 172 4.14 24.77 -18.38
C LYS A 172 4.84 24.98 -17.05
N GLN A 173 4.11 25.03 -15.93
CA GLN A 173 4.70 25.18 -14.59
C GLN A 173 5.60 23.99 -14.25
N ILE A 174 5.15 22.75 -14.49
CA ILE A 174 5.95 21.53 -14.29
C ILE A 174 7.24 21.59 -15.12
N ILE A 175 7.13 21.94 -16.41
CA ILE A 175 8.29 22.06 -17.31
C ILE A 175 9.30 23.07 -16.77
N ARG A 176 8.84 24.22 -16.29
CA ARG A 176 9.71 25.30 -15.77
C ARG A 176 10.37 24.92 -14.44
N GLN A 177 9.61 24.40 -13.48
CA GLN A 177 10.13 24.05 -12.16
C GLN A 177 11.14 22.90 -12.24
N LEU A 178 10.82 21.84 -12.98
CA LEU A 178 11.72 20.71 -13.18
C LEU A 178 12.76 20.95 -14.28
N LYS A 179 12.72 22.12 -14.95
CA LYS A 179 13.58 22.50 -16.07
C LYS A 179 13.67 21.43 -17.17
N LEU A 180 12.56 20.78 -17.49
CA LEU A 180 12.50 19.65 -18.45
C LEU A 180 12.86 20.06 -19.88
N ASN A 181 12.73 21.36 -20.20
CA ASN A 181 13.08 21.92 -21.50
C ASN A 181 14.53 22.41 -21.60
N HIS A 182 15.33 22.24 -20.55
CA HIS A 182 16.76 22.56 -20.52
C HIS A 182 17.60 21.32 -20.85
N GLY A 183 18.85 21.53 -21.25
CA GLY A 183 19.83 20.45 -21.26
C GLY A 183 20.51 20.33 -19.91
N LEU A 184 21.45 19.41 -19.80
CA LEU A 184 22.15 19.05 -18.58
C LEU A 184 23.65 19.19 -18.73
N PHE A 185 24.28 19.75 -17.70
CA PHE A 185 25.70 19.64 -17.44
C PHE A 185 25.95 18.45 -16.53
N LEU A 186 26.81 17.54 -16.99
CA LEU A 186 27.39 16.50 -16.16
C LEU A 186 28.81 16.97 -15.81
N ASN A 187 29.01 17.37 -14.56
CA ASN A 187 30.32 17.78 -14.06
C ASN A 187 30.68 17.02 -12.78
N GLU A 188 31.91 17.19 -12.30
CA GLU A 188 32.42 16.52 -11.09
C GLU A 188 31.58 16.77 -9.83
N TYR A 189 30.73 17.79 -9.84
CA TYR A 189 29.90 18.22 -8.71
C TYR A 189 28.43 17.77 -8.81
N GLY A 190 28.02 17.14 -9.91
CA GLY A 190 26.68 16.58 -10.08
C GLY A 190 26.03 16.88 -11.43
N ILE A 191 24.71 16.78 -11.44
CA ILE A 191 23.87 17.00 -12.63
C ILE A 191 23.15 18.34 -12.46
N GLN A 192 23.35 19.27 -13.39
CA GLN A 192 22.73 20.59 -13.32
C GLN A 192 22.03 20.95 -14.63
N PRO A 193 20.82 21.52 -14.59
CA PRO A 193 20.17 22.02 -15.79
C PRO A 193 20.91 23.25 -16.33
N SER A 194 20.90 23.40 -17.65
CA SER A 194 21.54 24.52 -18.34
C SER A 194 20.89 25.85 -18.01
N GLN A 195 21.64 26.94 -18.21
CA GLN A 195 21.13 28.30 -18.07
C GLN A 195 20.03 28.59 -19.11
N GLN A 196 20.24 28.17 -20.36
CA GLN A 196 19.29 28.41 -21.46
C GLN A 196 18.50 27.15 -21.80
N ALA A 197 17.20 27.34 -22.05
CA ALA A 197 16.32 26.28 -22.53
C ALA A 197 16.60 25.92 -23.99
N ILE A 198 16.44 24.63 -24.32
CA ILE A 198 16.53 24.11 -25.69
C ILE A 198 15.16 24.15 -26.36
N PHE A 199 14.11 23.85 -25.60
CA PHE A 199 12.74 23.72 -26.09
C PHE A 199 11.83 24.80 -25.48
N LYS A 200 10.74 25.09 -26.20
CA LYS A 200 9.66 25.92 -25.69
C LYS A 200 8.99 25.21 -24.50
N ASP A 201 8.48 26.00 -23.56
CA ASP A 201 7.82 25.52 -22.36
C ASP A 201 6.37 25.05 -22.61
N ASP A 202 5.84 25.22 -23.83
CA ASP A 202 4.53 24.74 -24.26
C ASP A 202 4.54 23.30 -24.83
N GLY A 203 5.64 22.58 -24.60
CA GLY A 203 5.79 21.18 -25.01
C GLY A 203 4.81 20.24 -24.32
N LYS A 204 4.64 19.05 -24.91
CA LYS A 204 3.73 18.02 -24.39
C LYS A 204 4.41 17.19 -23.32
N LEU A 205 3.74 17.05 -22.17
CA LEU A 205 4.12 16.12 -21.12
C LEU A 205 3.33 14.81 -21.21
N ARG A 206 4.02 13.70 -21.02
CA ARG A 206 3.42 12.42 -20.68
C ARG A 206 3.91 12.02 -19.30
N ILE A 207 3.01 12.10 -18.32
CA ILE A 207 3.26 11.65 -16.94
C ILE A 207 2.57 10.31 -16.75
N SER A 208 3.30 9.31 -16.27
CA SER A 208 2.79 8.00 -15.82
C SER A 208 3.13 7.79 -14.36
N SER A 209 2.22 7.20 -13.59
CA SER A 209 2.55 6.73 -12.24
C SER A 209 3.60 5.63 -12.32
N TYR A 210 4.47 5.58 -11.34
CA TYR A 210 5.44 4.52 -11.21
C TYR A 210 4.85 3.36 -10.41
N ASN A 211 4.51 2.29 -11.11
CA ASN A 211 3.85 1.12 -10.51
C ASN A 211 4.82 0.00 -10.15
N GLU A 212 6.09 0.13 -10.52
CA GLU A 212 7.13 -0.86 -10.23
C GLU A 212 7.67 -0.72 -8.79
N GLN A 213 8.68 -1.54 -8.46
CA GLN A 213 9.34 -1.53 -7.16
C GLN A 213 10.43 -0.45 -7.08
N PRO A 214 10.81 -0.02 -5.86
CA PRO A 214 12.02 0.78 -5.66
C PRO A 214 13.24 0.08 -6.25
N ILE A 215 14.27 0.85 -6.58
CA ILE A 215 15.49 0.34 -7.21
C ILE A 215 16.65 0.56 -6.25
N VAL A 216 17.46 -0.47 -6.02
CA VAL A 216 18.60 -0.45 -5.11
C VAL A 216 19.89 -0.49 -5.90
N TYR A 217 20.82 0.42 -5.57
CA TYR A 217 22.18 0.48 -6.08
C TYR A 217 23.14 0.22 -4.92
N THR A 218 24.09 -0.69 -5.09
CA THR A 218 25.04 -1.05 -4.03
C THR A 218 26.45 -0.55 -4.34
N ASN A 219 27.22 -0.25 -3.28
CA ASN A 219 28.59 0.26 -3.33
C ASN A 219 28.71 1.41 -4.34
N ILE A 220 28.09 2.54 -4.00
CA ILE A 220 28.02 3.70 -4.89
C ILE A 220 29.17 4.67 -4.62
N ASN A 221 29.58 5.37 -5.67
CA ASN A 221 30.67 6.34 -5.64
C ASN A 221 31.99 5.72 -5.12
N ASP A 222 32.25 4.47 -5.50
CA ASP A 222 33.51 3.79 -5.20
C ASP A 222 34.65 4.45 -6.01
N PRO A 223 35.66 5.04 -5.34
CA PRO A 223 36.77 5.70 -6.01
C PRO A 223 37.64 4.73 -6.83
N ASP A 224 37.62 3.43 -6.49
CA ASP A 224 38.40 2.39 -7.16
C ASP A 224 37.62 1.69 -8.29
N SER A 225 36.40 2.16 -8.59
CA SER A 225 35.59 1.59 -9.68
C SER A 225 36.25 1.81 -11.05
N THR A 226 36.23 0.75 -11.87
CA THR A 226 36.79 0.78 -13.24
C THR A 226 35.88 1.51 -14.23
N GLU A 227 34.64 1.80 -13.85
CA GLU A 227 33.70 2.64 -14.61
C GLU A 227 34.07 4.12 -14.39
N GLN A 228 35.12 4.57 -15.07
CA GLN A 228 35.54 5.97 -15.08
C GLN A 228 34.49 6.84 -15.78
N ASN A 229 33.49 7.30 -15.03
CA ASN A 229 32.70 8.47 -15.39
C ASN A 229 33.40 9.73 -14.83
N ASN A 230 33.26 10.87 -15.52
CA ASN A 230 33.86 12.17 -15.16
C ASN A 230 33.38 12.78 -13.81
N PHE A 231 32.82 11.99 -12.90
CA PHE A 231 32.39 12.39 -11.55
C PHE A 231 33.43 12.09 -10.46
N ASN A 232 34.54 11.46 -10.85
CA ASN A 232 35.52 10.92 -9.92
C ASN A 232 36.33 12.04 -9.27
N ASN A 233 35.89 12.48 -8.06
CA ASN A 233 36.73 12.80 -6.88
C ASN A 233 35.98 13.56 -5.77
N VAL A 234 34.71 13.97 -5.95
CA VAL A 234 34.01 14.84 -4.97
C VAL A 234 32.93 14.12 -4.18
N LEU A 235 32.23 13.13 -4.76
CA LEU A 235 31.11 12.46 -4.08
C LEU A 235 31.59 11.50 -2.99
N GLN A 236 30.93 11.54 -1.84
CA GLN A 236 31.20 10.62 -0.74
C GLN A 236 30.77 9.19 -1.14
N PRO A 237 31.57 8.16 -0.82
CA PRO A 237 31.16 6.76 -1.00
C PRO A 237 30.03 6.41 -0.03
N PHE A 238 29.05 5.64 -0.51
CA PHE A 238 27.98 5.07 0.30
C PHE A 238 27.84 3.58 0.02
N ASP A 239 27.34 2.84 1.02
CA ASP A 239 27.19 1.40 0.91
C ASP A 239 26.00 1.02 0.02
N ALA A 240 24.92 1.81 0.05
CA ALA A 240 23.76 1.63 -0.82
C ALA A 240 23.01 2.95 -1.07
N CYS A 241 22.33 3.02 -2.21
CA CYS A 241 21.32 4.01 -2.54
C CYS A 241 20.03 3.32 -2.95
N ILE A 242 18.88 3.83 -2.50
CA ILE A 242 17.56 3.30 -2.87
C ILE A 242 16.73 4.42 -3.48
N ASN A 243 16.34 4.23 -4.74
CA ASN A 243 15.42 5.11 -5.43
C ASN A 243 13.99 4.69 -5.12
N PHE A 244 13.15 5.65 -4.72
CA PHE A 244 11.70 5.48 -4.55
C PHE A 244 10.95 6.33 -5.57
N PRO A 245 10.80 5.87 -6.82
CA PRO A 245 10.08 6.62 -7.83
C PRO A 245 8.57 6.63 -7.56
N ILE A 246 7.94 7.74 -7.89
CA ILE A 246 6.48 7.92 -7.80
C ILE A 246 5.85 8.14 -9.17
N ALA A 247 6.60 8.70 -10.12
CA ALA A 247 6.14 8.94 -11.49
C ALA A 247 7.31 9.02 -12.47
N GLU A 248 6.99 8.80 -13.74
CA GLU A 248 7.87 9.01 -14.88
C GLU A 248 7.29 10.11 -15.76
N ILE A 249 8.16 11.00 -16.23
CA ILE A 249 7.79 12.14 -17.05
C ILE A 249 8.59 12.08 -18.35
N THR A 250 7.87 12.01 -19.47
CA THR A 250 8.43 12.21 -20.80
C THR A 250 8.07 13.59 -21.32
N PHE A 251 9.06 14.38 -21.71
CA PHE A 251 8.87 15.70 -22.30
C PHE A 251 9.17 15.70 -23.80
N ASN A 252 8.32 16.34 -24.60
CA ASN A 252 8.58 16.61 -26.01
C ASN A 252 8.14 18.05 -26.35
N GLY A 253 9.09 18.91 -26.72
CA GLY A 253 8.83 20.29 -27.11
C GLY A 253 9.30 20.60 -28.52
N SER A 254 8.91 21.78 -29.02
CA SER A 254 9.49 22.37 -30.22
C SER A 254 10.75 23.15 -29.85
N LEU A 255 11.79 23.09 -30.69
CA LEU A 255 13.03 23.83 -30.45
C LEU A 255 12.77 25.34 -30.35
N LEU A 256 13.50 26.00 -29.47
CA LEU A 256 13.55 27.45 -29.42
C LEU A 256 14.41 27.98 -30.57
N ASP A 257 14.02 29.13 -31.13
CA ASP A 257 14.79 29.78 -32.21
C ASP A 257 16.20 30.16 -31.74
N SER A 258 16.36 30.49 -30.45
CA SER A 258 17.65 30.74 -29.81
C SER A 258 18.57 29.53 -29.86
N PHE A 259 18.03 28.32 -29.76
CA PHE A 259 18.79 27.09 -29.91
C PHE A 259 19.02 26.74 -31.38
N ALA A 260 17.96 26.77 -32.19
CA ALA A 260 18.00 26.37 -33.59
C ALA A 260 19.03 27.18 -34.38
N ASN A 261 19.08 28.50 -34.16
CA ASN A 261 19.95 29.42 -34.90
C ASN A 261 21.38 29.55 -34.33
N ASN A 262 21.68 28.96 -33.18
CA ASN A 262 23.00 29.11 -32.54
C ASN A 262 23.99 28.03 -33.00
N ASN A 263 25.08 28.40 -33.68
CA ASN A 263 26.07 27.43 -34.18
C ASN A 263 27.37 27.39 -33.35
N GLU A 264 27.46 28.16 -32.27
CA GLU A 264 28.67 28.30 -31.46
C GLU A 264 28.39 27.91 -30.00
N ASN A 265 29.37 27.26 -29.35
CA ASN A 265 29.36 26.95 -27.91
C ASN A 265 28.05 26.36 -27.36
N LEU A 266 27.42 25.47 -28.14
CA LEU A 266 26.15 24.80 -27.77
C LEU A 266 26.22 24.16 -26.39
N ASN A 267 27.33 23.47 -26.12
CA ASN A 267 27.49 22.76 -24.85
C ASN A 267 27.57 23.71 -23.65
N GLU A 268 28.19 24.88 -23.80
CA GLU A 268 28.34 25.87 -22.71
C GLU A 268 27.04 26.61 -22.41
N SER A 269 26.17 26.81 -23.42
CA SER A 269 24.93 27.56 -23.26
C SER A 269 23.74 26.67 -22.87
N PHE A 270 23.69 25.47 -23.47
CA PHE A 270 22.52 24.59 -23.41
C PHE A 270 22.79 23.27 -22.68
N GLY A 271 24.03 22.97 -22.30
CA GLY A 271 24.40 21.71 -21.64
C GLY A 271 24.99 20.67 -22.60
N GLN A 272 25.42 19.54 -22.07
CA GLN A 272 26.01 18.46 -22.88
C GLN A 272 24.93 17.52 -23.47
N PHE A 273 23.86 17.30 -22.71
CA PHE A 273 22.80 16.35 -23.05
C PHE A 273 21.42 16.96 -22.83
N PHE A 274 20.46 16.60 -23.65
CA PHE A 274 19.03 16.76 -23.38
C PHE A 274 18.47 15.45 -22.85
N VAL A 275 17.48 15.52 -21.96
CA VAL A 275 16.85 14.33 -21.37
C VAL A 275 15.41 14.24 -21.78
N LYS A 276 15.05 13.09 -22.35
CA LYS A 276 13.69 12.84 -22.80
C LYS A 276 12.80 12.31 -21.68
N ASN A 277 13.36 11.47 -20.81
CA ASN A 277 12.64 10.78 -19.74
C ASN A 277 13.27 11.11 -18.39
N VAL A 278 12.46 11.53 -17.43
CA VAL A 278 12.90 11.69 -16.03
C VAL A 278 12.01 10.89 -15.11
N SER A 279 12.62 10.25 -14.11
CA SER A 279 11.87 9.67 -13.00
C SER A 279 11.89 10.66 -11.85
N VAL A 280 10.73 10.88 -11.25
CA VAL A 280 10.56 11.73 -10.06
C VAL A 280 10.19 10.87 -8.86
N GLY A 281 10.71 11.25 -7.69
CA GLY A 281 10.56 10.54 -6.43
C GLY A 281 11.55 11.09 -5.41
N ASP A 282 12.02 10.28 -4.48
CA ASP A 282 13.16 10.67 -3.65
C ASP A 282 14.05 9.43 -3.43
N LYS A 283 15.21 9.62 -2.80
CA LYS A 283 16.22 8.60 -2.60
C LYS A 283 16.68 8.55 -1.16
N LEU A 284 17.11 7.36 -0.75
CA LEU A 284 17.84 7.16 0.49
C LEU A 284 19.28 6.74 0.18
N PHE A 285 20.22 7.42 0.80
CA PHE A 285 21.63 7.08 0.86
C PHE A 285 21.94 6.44 2.20
N ILE A 286 22.61 5.30 2.22
CA ILE A 286 22.84 4.49 3.43
C ILE A 286 24.34 4.32 3.66
N LYS A 287 24.82 4.71 4.84
CA LYS A 287 26.19 4.49 5.34
C LYS A 287 26.19 3.53 6.54
N GLY A 288 27.28 2.79 6.71
CA GLY A 288 27.46 1.83 7.81
C GLY A 288 26.75 0.49 7.59
N TYR A 289 26.15 0.29 6.42
CA TYR A 289 25.52 -0.97 6.02
C TYR A 289 26.55 -2.09 5.88
N ASN A 290 27.72 -1.79 5.32
CA ASN A 290 28.78 -2.79 5.11
C ASN A 290 29.49 -3.20 6.42
N THR A 291 29.36 -2.42 7.49
CA THR A 291 29.92 -2.72 8.81
C THR A 291 28.87 -3.24 9.80
N ALA A 292 27.59 -3.22 9.44
CA ALA A 292 26.49 -3.71 10.26
C ALA A 292 26.47 -5.25 10.35
N THR A 293 25.97 -5.76 11.46
CA THR A 293 25.70 -7.20 11.62
C THR A 293 24.56 -7.66 10.71
N GLN A 294 24.47 -8.95 10.41
CA GLN A 294 23.38 -9.47 9.58
C GLN A 294 21.99 -9.17 10.15
N THR A 295 21.81 -9.34 11.47
CA THR A 295 20.54 -9.03 12.17
C THR A 295 20.13 -7.57 12.01
N GLN A 296 21.10 -6.67 12.06
CA GLN A 296 20.91 -5.24 11.87
C GLN A 296 20.48 -4.90 10.44
N VAL A 297 21.14 -5.51 9.45
CA VAL A 297 20.81 -5.39 8.02
C VAL A 297 19.40 -5.94 7.75
N ASP A 298 19.06 -7.10 8.31
CA ASP A 298 17.74 -7.73 8.14
C ASP A 298 16.64 -6.86 8.74
N LEU A 299 16.88 -6.27 9.91
CA LEU A 299 15.92 -5.39 10.58
C LEU A 299 15.70 -4.09 9.78
N LEU A 300 16.75 -3.50 9.21
CA LEU A 300 16.64 -2.34 8.32
C LEU A 300 15.79 -2.67 7.08
N LYS A 301 16.14 -3.76 6.39
CA LYS A 301 15.44 -4.20 5.18
C LYS A 301 13.98 -4.47 5.47
N PHE A 302 13.70 -5.17 6.57
CA PHE A 302 12.34 -5.41 7.02
C PHE A 302 11.62 -4.09 7.28
N TYR A 303 12.23 -3.17 8.04
CA TYR A 303 11.64 -1.87 8.33
C TYR A 303 11.31 -1.05 7.07
N LEU A 304 12.27 -0.90 6.16
CA LEU A 304 12.09 -0.18 4.89
C LEU A 304 10.94 -0.78 4.08
N LEU A 305 10.88 -2.11 4.02
CA LEU A 305 9.79 -2.83 3.38
C LEU A 305 8.44 -2.53 4.04
N CYS A 306 8.39 -2.41 5.37
CA CYS A 306 7.18 -2.05 6.10
C CYS A 306 6.69 -0.63 5.76
N VAL A 307 7.55 0.36 5.95
CA VAL A 307 7.16 1.77 5.81
C VAL A 307 6.83 2.12 4.36
N TYR A 308 7.56 1.55 3.39
CA TYR A 308 7.26 1.71 1.97
C TYR A 308 5.84 1.22 1.63
N ASN A 309 5.46 0.02 2.08
CA ASN A 309 4.13 -0.52 1.78
C ASN A 309 3.01 0.21 2.52
N LEU A 310 3.24 0.64 3.76
CA LEU A 310 2.26 1.47 4.47
C LEU A 310 2.03 2.81 3.77
N ALA A 311 3.11 3.47 3.37
CA ALA A 311 3.06 4.77 2.70
C ALA A 311 2.38 4.67 1.32
N LYS A 312 2.84 3.76 0.46
CA LYS A 312 2.35 3.60 -0.93
C LYS A 312 0.87 3.23 -1.01
N PHE A 313 0.34 2.48 -0.05
CA PHE A 313 -1.05 2.00 -0.10
C PHE A 313 -2.06 2.85 0.68
N HIS A 314 -1.68 4.05 1.16
CA HIS A 314 -2.53 4.98 1.94
C HIS A 314 -3.24 4.31 3.12
N ASN A 315 -2.49 3.48 3.81
CA ASN A 315 -2.98 2.74 4.96
C ASN A 315 -2.92 3.65 6.20
N THR A 316 -3.90 3.56 7.10
CA THR A 316 -3.89 4.27 8.39
C THR A 316 -2.56 3.99 9.07
N PHE A 317 -1.75 5.05 9.16
CA PHE A 317 -0.37 4.96 9.58
C PHE A 317 -0.34 4.92 11.11
N SER A 318 -0.28 3.73 11.69
CA SER A 318 0.23 3.62 13.06
C SER A 318 1.75 3.63 12.95
N PRO A 319 2.44 4.60 13.56
CA PRO A 319 3.88 4.75 13.37
C PRO A 319 4.58 3.50 13.92
N LEU A 320 5.26 2.77 13.03
CA LEU A 320 6.20 1.71 13.38
C LEU A 320 7.42 2.37 14.06
N ASN A 321 7.26 2.75 15.31
CA ASN A 321 8.37 3.26 16.12
C ASN A 321 9.11 2.11 16.83
N ASN A 322 8.58 0.89 16.74
CA ASN A 322 9.01 -0.27 17.51
C ASN A 322 10.27 -0.93 16.94
N PHE A 323 11.14 -0.21 16.25
CA PHE A 323 12.31 -0.80 15.62
C PHE A 323 13.57 -0.15 16.16
N SER A 324 14.45 -0.95 16.73
CA SER A 324 15.73 -0.47 17.26
C SER A 324 16.82 -0.26 16.19
N ALA A 325 16.46 -0.42 14.90
CA ALA A 325 17.39 -0.54 13.78
C ALA A 325 18.22 0.71 13.45
N PHE A 326 17.94 1.85 14.07
CA PHE A 326 18.47 3.14 13.62
C PHE A 326 19.73 3.59 14.32
N GLN A 327 20.13 2.92 15.41
CA GLN A 327 21.21 3.43 16.25
C GLN A 327 22.61 3.26 15.64
N PHE A 328 22.75 2.60 14.48
CA PHE A 328 24.04 2.22 13.89
C PHE A 328 24.19 2.52 12.40
N LEU A 329 23.18 3.10 11.74
CA LEU A 329 23.22 3.48 10.32
C LEU A 329 23.02 4.98 10.19
N SER A 330 23.72 5.57 9.23
CA SER A 330 23.42 6.93 8.77
C SER A 330 22.62 6.80 7.47
N ILE A 331 21.40 7.34 7.50
CA ILE A 331 20.48 7.37 6.36
C ILE A 331 20.21 8.84 6.03
N GLU A 332 20.51 9.22 4.80
CA GLU A 332 20.39 10.59 4.30
C GLU A 332 19.50 10.60 3.05
N THR A 333 18.68 11.64 2.90
CA THR A 333 17.86 11.88 1.69
C THR A 333 18.68 12.60 0.61
N LEU A 334 18.09 12.81 -0.57
CA LEU A 334 18.78 13.49 -1.67
C LEU A 334 19.17 14.95 -1.35
N ASP A 335 18.38 15.66 -0.54
CA ASP A 335 18.67 17.01 -0.07
C ASP A 335 19.60 17.04 1.16
N GLY A 336 20.07 15.88 1.63
CA GLY A 336 21.00 15.75 2.76
C GLY A 336 20.35 15.76 4.14
N LYS A 337 19.02 15.62 4.24
CA LYS A 337 18.32 15.47 5.53
C LYS A 337 18.64 14.10 6.15
N GLU A 338 19.12 14.13 7.39
CA GLU A 338 19.43 12.92 8.16
C GLU A 338 18.16 12.30 8.79
N LEU A 339 18.00 10.99 8.61
CA LEU A 339 16.88 10.17 9.09
C LEU A 339 17.34 9.24 10.23
N ASP A 340 17.77 9.84 11.34
CA ASP A 340 18.38 9.20 12.52
C ASP A 340 17.43 8.36 13.40
N THR A 341 16.13 8.33 13.10
CA THR A 341 15.12 7.62 13.91
C THR A 341 14.11 6.90 13.01
N PRO A 342 13.51 5.79 13.47
CA PRO A 342 12.45 5.11 12.72
C PRO A 342 11.37 6.08 12.31
N LYS A 343 10.90 6.88 13.28
CA LYS A 343 9.84 7.85 13.07
C LYS A 343 10.16 8.83 11.93
N LYS A 344 11.35 9.43 11.90
CA LYS A 344 11.74 10.36 10.82
C LYS A 344 11.75 9.69 9.45
N LEU A 345 12.23 8.44 9.36
CA LEU A 345 12.20 7.68 8.11
C LEU A 345 10.77 7.33 7.69
N ALA A 346 9.93 6.93 8.63
CA ALA A 346 8.53 6.62 8.40
C ALA A 346 7.76 7.86 7.91
N ASP A 347 7.95 9.00 8.58
CA ASP A 347 7.36 10.29 8.22
C ASP A 347 7.85 10.75 6.84
N TRP A 348 9.15 10.62 6.53
CA TRP A 348 9.68 10.93 5.20
C TRP A 348 9.05 10.07 4.10
N MET A 349 8.93 8.76 4.31
CA MET A 349 8.31 7.85 3.33
C MET A 349 6.83 8.20 3.11
N LYS A 350 6.14 8.56 4.20
CA LYS A 350 4.77 9.05 4.16
C LYS A 350 4.68 10.35 3.35
N ASP A 351 5.57 11.32 3.60
CA ASP A 351 5.60 12.59 2.88
C ASP A 351 5.85 12.39 1.38
N LEU A 352 6.74 11.46 1.01
CA LEU A 352 7.02 11.12 -0.38
C LEU A 352 5.78 10.60 -1.13
N TYR A 353 5.06 9.63 -0.54
CA TYR A 353 3.93 8.97 -1.21
C TYR A 353 2.56 9.61 -0.96
N GLN A 354 2.38 10.37 0.12
CA GLN A 354 1.08 10.93 0.52
C GLN A 354 1.03 12.45 0.41
N ASN A 355 2.15 13.14 0.62
CA ASN A 355 2.26 14.60 0.51
C ASN A 355 3.02 15.02 -0.75
N ASN A 356 3.32 14.07 -1.63
CA ASN A 356 3.95 14.27 -2.93
C ASN A 356 5.27 15.05 -2.88
N ASN A 357 6.07 14.89 -1.81
CA ASN A 357 7.37 15.55 -1.75
C ASN A 357 8.43 14.77 -2.55
N PHE A 358 8.70 15.20 -3.80
CA PHE A 358 9.64 14.53 -4.71
C PHE A 358 10.64 15.45 -5.42
N ASP A 359 11.80 14.92 -5.77
CA ASP A 359 12.81 15.52 -6.64
C ASP A 359 13.02 14.66 -7.91
N ILE A 360 13.86 15.14 -8.83
CA ILE A 360 14.30 14.32 -9.96
C ILE A 360 15.34 13.32 -9.45
N ILE A 361 15.07 12.03 -9.64
CA ILE A 361 15.90 10.95 -9.13
C ILE A 361 16.64 10.19 -10.23
N SER A 362 16.14 10.23 -11.46
CA SER A 362 16.80 9.62 -12.61
C SER A 362 16.61 10.44 -13.87
N TYR A 363 17.65 10.47 -14.69
CA TYR A 363 17.65 10.99 -16.05
C TYR A 363 17.94 9.84 -17.01
N ASP A 364 16.96 9.56 -17.86
CA ASP A 364 17.00 8.44 -18.80
C ASP A 364 16.89 8.94 -20.25
N ASN A 365 17.48 8.18 -21.16
CA ASN A 365 17.50 8.53 -22.59
C ASN A 365 18.15 9.91 -22.84
N LEU A 366 19.43 10.03 -22.45
CA LEU A 366 20.25 11.21 -22.69
C LEU A 366 20.58 11.32 -24.19
N ILE A 367 20.28 12.48 -24.77
CA ILE A 367 20.52 12.80 -26.17
C ILE A 367 21.56 13.91 -26.21
N PRO A 368 22.77 13.68 -26.77
CA PRO A 368 23.75 14.73 -26.96
C PRO A 368 23.15 15.92 -27.71
N ILE A 369 23.38 17.14 -27.21
CA ILE A 369 22.76 18.34 -27.81
C ILE A 369 23.14 18.52 -29.28
N SER A 370 24.35 18.13 -29.67
CA SER A 370 24.82 18.16 -31.05
C SER A 370 24.00 17.29 -32.01
N GLN A 371 23.28 16.28 -31.51
CA GLN A 371 22.42 15.41 -32.30
C GLN A 371 21.03 16.02 -32.54
N LEU A 372 20.57 16.92 -31.67
CA LEU A 372 19.29 17.61 -31.84
C LEU A 372 19.23 18.52 -33.07
N LYS A 373 20.38 18.78 -33.72
CA LYS A 373 20.51 19.61 -34.92
C LYS A 373 20.67 18.85 -36.23
N ARG A 374 20.87 17.52 -36.22
CA ARG A 374 21.04 16.76 -37.46
C ARG A 374 19.70 16.22 -37.95
N ASP A 375 19.32 16.54 -39.17
CA ASP A 375 18.04 16.16 -39.80
C ASP A 375 17.89 14.66 -40.14
N GLU A 376 18.87 13.81 -39.84
CA GLU A 376 18.76 12.37 -40.06
C GLU A 376 19.19 11.59 -38.82
N LEU A 377 18.21 10.90 -38.22
CA LEU A 377 18.39 9.73 -37.35
C LEU A 377 19.08 8.61 -38.14
N SER A 378 20.33 8.81 -38.52
CA SER A 378 21.20 7.71 -38.94
C SER A 378 21.64 7.00 -37.66
N GLU A 379 21.42 5.69 -37.63
CA GLU A 379 21.81 4.78 -36.55
C GLU A 379 23.31 4.93 -36.24
N ILE A 380 23.63 5.76 -35.26
CA ILE A 380 24.94 5.75 -34.63
C ILE A 380 24.82 4.74 -33.49
N ASN A 381 25.63 3.68 -33.56
CA ASN A 381 25.89 2.76 -32.45
C ASN A 381 26.42 3.58 -31.27
N LEU A 382 25.53 4.06 -30.42
CA LEU A 382 25.85 4.55 -29.10
C LEU A 382 25.77 3.34 -28.18
N GLU A 383 26.85 3.09 -27.44
CA GLU A 383 26.80 2.29 -26.22
C GLU A 383 25.58 2.72 -25.41
N ALA A 384 24.85 1.75 -24.85
CA ALA A 384 23.49 1.85 -24.33
C ALA A 384 23.16 3.18 -23.61
N PRO A 385 21.90 3.67 -23.65
CA PRO A 385 21.51 4.88 -22.93
C PRO A 385 21.93 4.79 -21.46
N ILE A 386 22.92 5.61 -21.08
CA ILE A 386 23.49 5.60 -19.74
C ILE A 386 22.53 6.35 -18.83
N GLU A 387 21.73 5.63 -18.03
CA GLU A 387 20.98 6.21 -16.91
C GLU A 387 21.94 7.06 -16.05
N LYS A 388 21.57 8.32 -15.79
CA LYS A 388 22.32 9.21 -14.88
C LYS A 388 21.47 9.61 -13.70
N GLN A 389 22.09 9.61 -12.53
CA GLN A 389 21.42 9.76 -11.26
C GLN A 389 22.10 10.83 -10.42
N PRO A 390 21.35 11.78 -9.84
CA PRO A 390 21.89 12.69 -8.84
C PRO A 390 22.50 11.91 -7.66
N GLY A 391 23.70 12.32 -7.24
CA GLY A 391 24.43 11.71 -6.11
C GLY A 391 25.07 10.35 -6.39
N VAL A 392 24.97 9.80 -7.60
CA VAL A 392 25.51 8.47 -7.96
C VAL A 392 26.36 8.56 -9.24
N ALA A 393 27.68 8.52 -9.06
CA ALA A 393 28.69 8.53 -10.13
C ALA A 393 28.87 7.15 -10.79
N ASN A 394 28.90 6.12 -9.95
CA ASN A 394 29.11 4.72 -10.29
C ASN A 394 28.42 3.85 -9.22
N PHE A 395 28.18 2.58 -9.54
CA PHE A 395 27.64 1.59 -8.62
C PHE A 395 28.10 0.20 -9.02
N LYS A 396 28.13 -0.74 -8.07
CA LYS A 396 28.54 -2.12 -8.34
C LYS A 396 27.41 -2.98 -8.90
N GLU A 397 26.22 -2.87 -8.31
CA GLU A 397 25.04 -3.65 -8.72
C GLU A 397 23.78 -2.77 -8.73
N LYS A 398 22.87 -3.07 -9.66
CA LYS A 398 21.50 -2.53 -9.72
C LYS A 398 20.53 -3.67 -9.49
N LEU A 399 19.74 -3.58 -8.42
CA LEU A 399 18.81 -4.62 -7.97
C LEU A 399 17.40 -4.06 -7.83
N SER A 400 16.38 -4.88 -8.04
CA SER A 400 15.04 -4.54 -7.57
C SER A 400 14.99 -4.58 -6.04
N PHE A 401 14.12 -3.77 -5.43
CA PHE A 401 13.94 -3.76 -3.98
C PHE A 401 13.59 -5.13 -3.40
N GLN A 402 12.77 -5.92 -4.09
CA GLN A 402 12.50 -7.31 -3.72
C GLN A 402 13.76 -8.19 -3.79
N SER A 403 14.56 -8.08 -4.84
CA SER A 403 15.78 -8.89 -4.95
C SER A 403 16.74 -8.59 -3.81
N TRP A 404 16.83 -7.31 -3.42
CA TRP A 404 17.65 -6.88 -2.29
C TRP A 404 17.10 -7.34 -0.93
N THR A 405 15.78 -7.45 -0.77
CA THR A 405 15.11 -7.90 0.47
C THR A 405 14.84 -9.42 0.53
N ARG A 406 15.10 -10.17 -0.54
CA ARG A 406 14.73 -11.60 -0.71
C ARG A 406 15.17 -12.54 0.41
N ASN A 407 16.29 -12.25 1.08
CA ASN A 407 16.80 -13.09 2.18
C ASN A 407 16.17 -12.79 3.54
N VAL A 408 15.35 -11.74 3.62
CA VAL A 408 14.77 -11.27 4.87
C VAL A 408 13.38 -11.85 5.04
N ILE A 409 12.53 -11.81 4.00
CA ILE A 409 11.11 -12.15 4.07
C ILE A 409 10.55 -12.34 2.64
N ASP A 410 9.59 -13.25 2.45
CA ASP A 410 8.80 -13.36 1.21
C ASP A 410 7.88 -12.12 1.08
N VAL A 411 7.93 -11.41 -0.05
CA VAL A 411 7.46 -10.01 -0.20
C VAL A 411 5.99 -9.74 0.17
N ASP A 412 5.17 -10.78 0.25
CA ASP A 412 3.77 -10.68 0.69
C ASP A 412 3.60 -10.30 2.17
N LEU A 413 4.65 -10.44 2.98
CA LEU A 413 4.66 -10.11 4.41
C LEU A 413 4.64 -8.62 4.74
N ALA A 414 5.09 -7.80 3.79
CA ALA A 414 5.09 -6.36 3.95
C ALA A 414 3.69 -5.75 4.17
N ARG A 415 2.65 -6.48 3.77
CA ARG A 415 1.24 -6.09 3.89
C ARG A 415 0.64 -6.42 5.25
N TRP A 416 1.25 -7.35 6.00
CA TRP A 416 0.79 -7.81 7.32
C TRP A 416 1.35 -7.01 8.50
N ILE A 417 2.17 -5.99 8.27
CA ILE A 417 2.75 -5.21 9.37
C ILE A 417 1.73 -4.38 10.14
N LYS A 418 0.62 -3.97 9.52
CA LYS A 418 -0.54 -3.42 10.24
C LYS A 418 -1.07 -4.36 11.33
N VAL A 419 -0.78 -5.64 11.15
CA VAL A 419 -1.35 -6.76 11.87
C VAL A 419 -0.36 -7.32 12.89
N LEU A 420 0.89 -6.82 12.90
CA LEU A 420 1.80 -7.10 14.01
C LEU A 420 1.20 -6.52 15.29
N PRO A 421 1.02 -7.34 16.33
CA PRO A 421 0.28 -6.95 17.50
C PRO A 421 1.01 -5.80 18.20
N GLN A 422 0.25 -4.76 18.47
CA GLN A 422 0.57 -3.86 19.57
C GLN A 422 0.31 -4.62 20.88
N CYS A 423 0.90 -4.16 21.98
CA CYS A 423 0.53 -4.69 23.28
C CYS A 423 -0.99 -4.46 23.49
N LEU A 424 -1.69 -5.40 24.12
CA LEU A 424 -3.13 -5.29 24.28
C LEU A 424 -3.45 -4.80 25.69
N VAL A 425 -4.29 -3.78 25.80
CA VAL A 425 -4.85 -3.28 27.06
C VAL A 425 -6.17 -3.99 27.31
N ILE A 426 -6.38 -4.50 28.51
CA ILE A 426 -7.69 -4.95 28.95
C ILE A 426 -8.36 -3.75 29.65
N ASN A 427 -9.48 -3.29 29.12
CA ASN A 427 -10.21 -2.19 29.72
C ASN A 427 -10.98 -2.68 30.94
N ASN A 428 -10.50 -2.40 32.14
CA ASN A 428 -11.08 -2.87 33.42
C ASN A 428 -12.57 -2.52 33.62
N LYS A 429 -13.12 -1.51 32.91
CA LYS A 429 -14.55 -1.13 33.02
C LYS A 429 -15.46 -1.87 32.04
N SER A 430 -14.95 -2.25 30.88
CA SER A 430 -15.76 -2.83 29.80
C SER A 430 -15.30 -4.23 29.37
N TYR A 431 -14.17 -4.70 29.88
CA TYR A 431 -13.49 -5.95 29.55
C TYR A 431 -13.14 -6.12 28.07
N LYS A 432 -13.25 -5.03 27.30
CA LYS A 432 -12.84 -5.00 25.90
C LYS A 432 -11.32 -4.94 25.83
N LEU A 433 -10.75 -5.76 24.96
CA LEU A 433 -9.35 -5.59 24.58
C LEU A 433 -9.24 -4.45 23.59
N GLU A 434 -8.28 -3.58 23.86
CA GLU A 434 -7.93 -2.44 23.03
C GLU A 434 -6.43 -2.49 22.72
N THR A 435 -6.01 -1.85 21.63
CA THR A 435 -4.58 -1.66 21.37
C THR A 435 -4.01 -0.63 22.35
N SER A 436 -2.82 -0.89 22.90
CA SER A 436 -2.09 0.02 23.78
C SER A 436 -1.93 1.43 23.20
N LYS A 437 -1.98 2.45 24.06
CA LYS A 437 -1.76 3.85 23.67
C LYS A 437 -0.30 4.13 23.35
N LYS A 438 0.61 3.42 24.03
CA LYS A 438 2.06 3.54 23.88
C LYS A 438 2.67 2.18 23.61
N PHE A 439 3.82 2.19 22.93
CA PHE A 439 4.53 0.96 22.61
C PHE A 439 5.46 0.56 23.75
N ALA A 440 5.26 -0.66 24.26
CA ALA A 440 6.09 -1.22 25.33
C ALA A 440 7.32 -1.97 24.83
N ALA A 441 7.34 -2.39 23.56
CA ALA A 441 8.37 -3.28 23.01
C ALA A 441 8.90 -2.80 21.66
N ASN A 442 10.21 -2.96 21.46
CA ASN A 442 10.95 -2.72 20.23
C ASN A 442 11.47 -4.05 19.67
N PHE A 443 11.27 -4.30 18.39
CA PHE A 443 11.93 -5.36 17.64
C PHE A 443 13.45 -5.12 17.58
N ILE A 444 14.18 -6.17 17.93
CA ILE A 444 15.65 -6.30 17.80
C ILE A 444 16.03 -7.37 16.78
N LYS A 445 15.07 -8.20 16.37
CA LYS A 445 15.17 -9.18 15.29
C LYS A 445 13.88 -9.20 14.47
N VAL A 446 13.98 -9.65 13.23
CA VAL A 446 12.81 -9.87 12.37
C VAL A 446 11.97 -11.03 12.94
N PRO A 447 10.64 -10.89 13.05
CA PRO A 447 9.75 -12.00 13.44
C PRO A 447 9.95 -13.22 12.53
N ASN A 448 9.81 -14.43 13.09
CA ASN A 448 9.89 -15.65 12.29
C ASN A 448 8.53 -15.92 11.66
N ILE A 449 8.48 -16.04 10.33
CA ILE A 449 7.23 -16.31 9.61
C ILE A 449 7.30 -17.65 8.90
N LYS A 450 6.23 -18.43 9.06
CA LYS A 450 6.03 -19.70 8.37
C LYS A 450 4.71 -19.67 7.62
N SER A 451 4.66 -20.25 6.43
CA SER A 451 3.39 -20.57 5.78
C SER A 451 2.65 -21.65 6.57
N SER A 452 1.32 -21.55 6.62
CA SER A 452 0.41 -22.56 7.13
C SER A 452 -0.64 -22.85 6.08
N ASP A 453 -1.04 -24.10 5.94
CA ASP A 453 -2.13 -24.58 5.08
C ASP A 453 -3.25 -25.24 5.91
N LYS A 454 -3.18 -25.08 7.24
CA LYS A 454 -4.14 -25.67 8.16
C LYS A 454 -5.49 -25.00 7.99
N SER A 455 -6.51 -25.83 7.80
CA SER A 455 -7.91 -25.41 7.78
C SER A 455 -8.68 -26.30 8.74
N TYR A 456 -9.51 -25.73 9.58
CA TYR A 456 -10.26 -26.51 10.56
C TYR A 456 -11.58 -25.84 10.97
N LEU A 457 -12.49 -26.69 11.41
CA LEU A 457 -13.74 -26.34 12.05
C LEU A 457 -13.60 -26.54 13.56
N GLU A 458 -13.89 -25.53 14.36
CA GLU A 458 -13.81 -25.58 15.82
C GLU A 458 -15.18 -25.26 16.42
N PHE A 459 -15.65 -26.11 17.33
CA PHE A 459 -16.82 -25.88 18.18
C PHE A 459 -16.33 -25.60 19.58
N ARG A 460 -16.70 -24.45 20.12
CA ARG A 460 -16.22 -24.02 21.43
C ARG A 460 -17.35 -23.47 22.29
N PRO A 461 -17.60 -24.03 23.49
CA PRO A 461 -18.43 -23.39 24.49
C PRO A 461 -17.64 -22.20 25.04
N THR A 462 -18.32 -21.12 25.37
CA THR A 462 -17.64 -19.93 25.87
C THR A 462 -18.28 -19.39 27.12
N THR A 463 -17.46 -19.20 28.15
CA THR A 463 -17.80 -18.31 29.25
C THR A 463 -17.86 -16.86 28.76
N LYS A 464 -18.47 -15.95 29.53
CA LYS A 464 -18.48 -14.51 29.21
C LYS A 464 -17.07 -13.94 28.97
N VAL A 465 -16.08 -14.38 29.74
CA VAL A 465 -14.67 -13.96 29.57
C VAL A 465 -14.09 -14.47 28.27
N GLU A 466 -14.36 -15.74 27.92
CA GLU A 466 -13.93 -16.32 26.65
C GLU A 466 -14.60 -15.65 25.46
N GLU A 467 -15.88 -15.25 25.53
CA GLU A 467 -16.56 -14.51 24.47
C GLU A 467 -15.84 -13.19 24.14
N GLU A 468 -15.48 -12.40 25.17
CA GLU A 468 -14.76 -11.12 24.99
C GLU A 468 -13.34 -11.32 24.42
N LEU A 469 -12.64 -12.37 24.85
CA LEU A 469 -11.32 -12.72 24.33
C LEU A 469 -11.40 -13.20 22.87
N MET A 470 -12.42 -13.98 22.52
CA MET A 470 -12.62 -14.47 21.16
C MET A 470 -13.01 -13.37 20.17
N ILE A 471 -13.69 -12.31 20.59
CA ILE A 471 -13.91 -11.11 19.75
C ILE A 471 -12.56 -10.55 19.25
N ASN A 472 -11.51 -10.73 20.05
CA ASN A 472 -10.14 -10.31 19.78
C ASN A 472 -9.24 -11.45 19.29
N ASN A 473 -9.84 -12.59 18.90
CA ASN A 473 -9.18 -13.79 18.41
C ASN A 473 -8.17 -14.41 19.40
N ILE A 474 -8.37 -14.23 20.70
CA ILE A 474 -7.60 -14.93 21.72
C ILE A 474 -8.42 -16.14 22.18
N PHE A 475 -7.86 -17.33 21.98
CA PHE A 475 -8.52 -18.60 22.32
C PHE A 475 -7.77 -19.40 23.38
N SER A 476 -6.52 -19.06 23.71
CA SER A 476 -5.70 -19.84 24.65
C SER A 476 -5.91 -19.48 26.12
N ILE A 477 -6.51 -18.31 26.40
CA ILE A 477 -6.78 -17.84 27.77
C ILE A 477 -8.20 -18.24 28.18
N LYS A 478 -8.34 -18.93 29.32
CA LYS A 478 -9.63 -19.31 29.90
C LYS A 478 -10.11 -18.39 31.01
N ASP A 479 -9.16 -17.80 31.74
CA ASP A 479 -9.40 -16.83 32.79
C ASP A 479 -8.28 -15.78 32.78
N LEU A 480 -8.61 -14.59 33.26
CA LEU A 480 -7.67 -13.47 33.33
C LEU A 480 -6.88 -13.45 34.65
N SER A 481 -7.02 -14.46 35.51
CA SER A 481 -6.41 -14.47 36.84
C SER A 481 -4.88 -14.47 36.81
N SER A 482 -4.31 -14.98 35.71
CA SER A 482 -2.87 -15.03 35.46
C SER A 482 -2.26 -13.70 34.97
N PHE A 483 -3.09 -12.68 34.71
CA PHE A 483 -2.65 -11.37 34.23
C PHE A 483 -2.79 -10.32 35.33
N PRO A 484 -1.67 -9.80 35.87
CA PRO A 484 -1.72 -8.82 36.93
C PRO A 484 -2.29 -7.49 36.44
N PHE A 485 -2.79 -6.68 37.38
CA PHE A 485 -3.34 -5.34 37.13
C PHE A 485 -4.64 -5.32 36.30
N VAL A 486 -5.26 -6.49 36.11
CA VAL A 486 -6.59 -6.65 35.49
C VAL A 486 -7.63 -6.85 36.60
N ASP A 487 -8.68 -6.02 36.61
CA ASP A 487 -9.75 -6.11 37.61
C ASP A 487 -10.53 -7.43 37.44
N ARG A 488 -10.74 -8.14 38.55
CA ARG A 488 -11.32 -9.51 38.57
C ARG A 488 -12.87 -9.54 38.58
N VAL A 489 -13.59 -8.50 38.16
CA VAL A 489 -15.04 -8.37 38.45
C VAL A 489 -15.94 -9.26 37.59
N ILE A 490 -15.42 -10.00 36.60
CA ILE A 490 -16.20 -11.07 35.95
C ILE A 490 -16.00 -12.36 36.74
N GLU A 491 -16.95 -12.68 37.62
CA GLU A 491 -17.09 -14.04 38.15
C GLU A 491 -17.22 -15.00 36.95
N SER A 492 -16.39 -16.05 36.91
CA SER A 492 -16.44 -17.11 35.89
C SER A 492 -17.78 -17.85 35.84
N ASP A 493 -18.62 -17.63 36.85
CA ASP A 493 -19.90 -18.28 37.08
C ASP A 493 -21.05 -17.48 36.48
N ASP A 494 -21.03 -17.33 35.16
CA ASP A 494 -22.25 -17.13 34.40
C ASP A 494 -22.11 -17.94 33.11
N SER A 495 -22.39 -19.23 33.25
CA SER A 495 -22.46 -20.16 32.14
C SER A 495 -23.60 -19.78 31.20
N SER A 496 -23.30 -19.31 29.98
CA SER A 496 -24.22 -19.39 28.85
C SER A 496 -24.22 -20.85 28.34
N TYR A 497 -24.80 -21.78 29.12
CA TYR A 497 -24.74 -23.23 28.82
C TYR A 497 -25.37 -23.66 27.48
N ASP A 498 -25.91 -22.74 26.68
CA ASP A 498 -26.74 -23.06 25.51
C ASP A 498 -26.21 -22.55 24.16
N GLU A 499 -25.13 -21.76 24.09
CA GLU A 499 -24.60 -21.23 22.82
C GLU A 499 -23.13 -21.61 22.60
N TYR A 500 -22.86 -22.44 21.58
CA TYR A 500 -21.52 -22.79 21.12
C TYR A 500 -21.12 -21.89 19.96
N ASN A 501 -19.87 -21.47 19.94
CA ASN A 501 -19.28 -20.79 18.80
C ASN A 501 -18.72 -21.82 17.82
N LEU A 502 -19.31 -21.89 16.64
CA LEU A 502 -18.75 -22.57 15.47
C LEU A 502 -17.81 -21.62 14.75
N LEU A 503 -16.57 -22.03 14.55
CA LEU A 503 -15.52 -21.28 13.89
C LEU A 503 -14.97 -22.09 12.71
N VAL A 504 -14.99 -21.51 11.52
CA VAL A 504 -14.24 -22.02 10.36
C VAL A 504 -12.99 -21.18 10.23
N LYS A 505 -11.82 -21.76 10.46
CA LYS A 505 -10.52 -21.08 10.39
C LYS A 505 -9.71 -21.62 9.22
N LEU A 506 -9.20 -20.72 8.39
CA LEU A 506 -8.34 -21.01 7.25
C LEU A 506 -7.01 -20.29 7.47
N GLU A 507 -5.99 -21.00 7.92
CA GLU A 507 -4.68 -20.42 8.18
C GLU A 507 -3.90 -20.21 6.89
N LYS A 508 -3.06 -19.17 6.88
CA LYS A 508 -2.12 -18.90 5.78
C LYS A 508 -0.70 -18.66 6.27
N TYR A 509 -0.54 -17.97 7.40
CA TYR A 509 0.76 -17.70 7.98
C TYR A 509 0.74 -17.81 9.50
N GLU A 510 1.85 -18.29 10.06
CA GLU A 510 2.19 -18.25 11.47
C GLU A 510 3.35 -17.26 11.65
N ILE A 511 3.18 -16.25 12.49
CA ILE A 511 4.20 -15.28 12.87
C ILE A 511 4.57 -15.52 14.33
N LEU A 512 5.87 -15.70 14.58
CA LEU A 512 6.43 -15.92 15.91
C LEU A 512 7.36 -14.76 16.32
N ILE A 513 7.05 -14.19 17.48
CA ILE A 513 7.76 -13.11 18.15
C ILE A 513 8.26 -13.64 19.49
N ASN A 514 9.41 -14.31 19.45
CA ASN A 514 10.05 -14.82 20.65
C ASN A 514 10.51 -13.68 21.56
N ARG A 515 10.74 -13.96 22.85
CA ARG A 515 11.23 -12.95 23.81
C ARG A 515 12.55 -12.32 23.37
N ASP A 516 13.43 -13.08 22.73
CA ASP A 516 14.72 -12.59 22.23
C ASP A 516 14.62 -11.82 20.90
N HIS A 517 13.42 -11.68 20.33
CA HIS A 517 13.15 -10.84 19.16
C HIS A 517 12.77 -9.41 19.55
N VAL A 518 12.44 -9.18 20.82
CA VAL A 518 12.00 -7.87 21.32
C VAL A 518 12.79 -7.45 22.55
N LYS A 519 12.83 -6.14 22.78
CA LYS A 519 13.27 -5.54 24.05
C LYS A 519 12.25 -4.50 24.50
N PRO A 520 12.13 -4.23 25.80
CA PRO A 520 11.35 -3.10 26.28
C PRO A 520 11.74 -1.78 25.60
N SER A 521 10.78 -0.88 25.39
CA SER A 521 11.07 0.50 25.01
C SER A 521 11.70 1.27 26.17
N ILE A 522 12.50 2.29 25.86
CA ILE A 522 13.18 3.08 26.89
C ILE A 522 12.15 3.78 27.76
N GLU A 523 11.10 4.31 27.13
CA GLU A 523 9.98 4.99 27.76
C GLU A 523 9.19 4.05 28.69
N PHE A 524 8.98 2.80 28.29
CA PHE A 524 8.31 1.81 29.14
C PHE A 524 9.17 1.43 30.35
N VAL A 525 10.47 1.17 30.14
CA VAL A 525 11.41 0.87 31.24
C VAL A 525 11.46 2.00 32.25
N GLN A 526 11.50 3.25 31.77
CA GLN A 526 11.50 4.42 32.63
C GLN A 526 10.20 4.52 33.43
N ALA A 527 9.04 4.38 32.78
CA ALA A 527 7.74 4.40 33.45
C ALA A 527 7.61 3.31 34.54
N ILE A 528 8.12 2.11 34.26
CA ILE A 528 8.16 1.02 35.25
C ILE A 528 9.05 1.37 36.44
N ASN A 529 10.24 1.93 36.21
CA ASN A 529 11.14 2.30 37.30
C ASN A 529 10.55 3.42 38.16
N ASP A 530 9.96 4.44 37.54
CA ASP A 530 9.30 5.55 38.23
C ASP A 530 8.14 5.04 39.10
N ALA A 531 7.34 4.09 38.59
CA ALA A 531 6.26 3.47 39.36
C ALA A 531 6.78 2.59 40.51
N LEU A 532 7.85 1.82 40.29
CA LEU A 532 8.45 0.97 41.34
C LEU A 532 9.08 1.76 42.49
N GLU A 533 9.50 3.00 42.24
CA GLU A 533 10.08 3.90 43.25
C GLU A 533 9.03 4.78 43.95
N SER A 534 7.75 4.65 43.58
CA SER A 534 6.69 5.50 44.11
C SER A 534 6.25 5.12 45.53
N VAL A 535 5.45 5.99 46.14
CA VAL A 535 4.85 5.73 47.47
C VAL A 535 3.76 4.65 47.40
N GLU A 536 3.09 4.54 46.25
CA GLU A 536 2.00 3.60 45.98
C GLU A 536 2.32 2.79 44.70
N PRO A 537 3.32 1.87 44.75
CA PRO A 537 3.84 1.23 43.55
C PRO A 537 2.82 0.41 42.78
N PHE A 538 1.82 -0.16 43.45
CA PHE A 538 0.82 -1.00 42.79
C PHE A 538 -0.11 -0.17 41.92
N GLU A 539 -0.63 0.92 42.47
CA GLU A 539 -1.52 1.87 41.81
C GLU A 539 -0.82 2.52 40.61
N ASP A 540 0.44 2.93 40.78
CA ASP A 540 1.22 3.53 39.70
C ASP A 540 1.58 2.50 38.61
N LEU A 541 1.89 1.25 38.97
CA LEU A 541 2.09 0.19 37.98
C LEU A 541 0.80 -0.09 37.20
N GLN A 542 -0.36 -0.09 37.86
CA GLN A 542 -1.64 -0.25 37.18
C GLN A 542 -1.84 0.83 36.11
N VAL A 543 -1.56 2.10 36.43
CA VAL A 543 -1.61 3.21 35.46
C VAL A 543 -0.66 2.96 34.28
N VAL A 544 0.55 2.45 34.54
CA VAL A 544 1.50 2.11 33.47
C VAL A 544 0.95 1.03 32.55
N PHE A 545 0.41 -0.07 33.07
CA PHE A 545 -0.13 -1.16 32.23
C PHE A 545 -1.44 -0.77 31.51
N GLU A 546 -2.21 0.18 32.04
CA GLU A 546 -3.35 0.79 31.33
C GLU A 546 -2.92 1.63 30.11
N GLU A 547 -1.72 2.22 30.12
CA GLU A 547 -1.17 2.95 28.96
C GLU A 547 -0.46 2.05 27.95
N TYR A 548 0.37 1.14 28.44
CA TYR A 548 1.31 0.34 27.65
C TYR A 548 0.77 -1.04 27.25
N GLY A 549 -0.29 -1.54 27.90
CA GLY A 549 -0.85 -2.87 27.66
C GLY A 549 -0.63 -3.83 28.82
N HIS A 550 -1.44 -4.88 28.89
CA HIS A 550 -1.37 -5.94 29.89
C HIS A 550 -0.84 -7.24 29.27
N LEU A 551 -1.11 -7.46 27.98
CA LEU A 551 -0.82 -8.70 27.25
C LEU A 551 0.18 -8.46 26.13
N PHE A 552 1.03 -9.46 25.89
CA PHE A 552 1.91 -9.54 24.74
C PHE A 552 1.74 -10.89 24.04
N ALA A 553 1.28 -10.87 22.79
CA ALA A 553 1.12 -12.07 21.99
C ALA A 553 2.44 -12.45 21.31
N GLN A 554 2.92 -13.67 21.56
CA GLN A 554 4.14 -14.17 20.93
C GLN A 554 3.87 -14.89 19.62
N LYS A 555 2.64 -15.37 19.40
CA LYS A 555 2.23 -16.07 18.19
C LYS A 555 1.01 -15.41 17.58
N ILE A 556 1.07 -15.17 16.26
CA ILE A 556 -0.05 -14.63 15.48
C ILE A 556 -0.32 -15.57 14.31
N ILE A 557 -1.57 -15.95 14.12
CA ILE A 557 -2.02 -16.66 12.94
C ILE A 557 -2.80 -15.70 12.04
N LEU A 558 -2.38 -15.63 10.79
CA LEU A 558 -3.04 -14.87 9.74
C LEU A 558 -3.80 -15.81 8.82
N GLY A 559 -5.01 -15.40 8.46
CA GLY A 559 -5.89 -16.24 7.67
C GLY A 559 -7.25 -15.61 7.45
N ARG A 560 -8.29 -16.44 7.37
CA ARG A 560 -9.70 -16.01 7.46
C ARG A 560 -10.45 -16.80 8.51
N ILE A 561 -11.35 -16.11 9.21
CA ILE A 561 -12.23 -16.73 10.21
C ILE A 561 -13.69 -16.41 9.91
N PHE A 562 -14.52 -17.45 9.93
CA PHE A 562 -15.97 -17.33 9.84
C PHE A 562 -16.60 -17.91 11.09
N LYS A 563 -17.56 -17.20 11.67
CA LYS A 563 -18.16 -17.56 12.97
C LYS A 563 -19.67 -17.66 12.92
N ARG A 564 -20.23 -18.53 13.75
CA ARG A 564 -21.68 -18.67 13.95
C ARG A 564 -21.99 -19.25 15.33
N ASN A 565 -22.94 -18.66 16.03
CA ASN A 565 -23.50 -19.27 17.25
C ASN A 565 -24.41 -20.42 16.86
N VAL A 566 -24.20 -21.58 17.48
CA VAL A 566 -24.99 -22.80 17.28
C VAL A 566 -25.41 -23.38 18.64
N PRO A 567 -26.65 -23.84 18.80
CA PRO A 567 -27.09 -24.47 20.04
C PRO A 567 -26.57 -25.91 20.17
N ASN A 568 -26.34 -26.38 21.40
CA ASN A 568 -26.12 -27.80 21.72
C ASN A 568 -25.05 -28.52 20.88
N ALA A 569 -23.82 -27.98 20.81
CA ALA A 569 -22.68 -28.69 20.21
C ALA A 569 -21.83 -29.41 21.26
N VAL A 570 -20.85 -30.19 20.81
CA VAL A 570 -19.81 -30.76 21.67
C VAL A 570 -18.50 -30.09 21.28
N THR A 571 -17.71 -29.68 22.28
CA THR A 571 -16.38 -29.10 22.05
C THR A 571 -15.54 -30.05 21.20
N CYS A 572 -15.19 -29.63 20.00
CA CYS A 572 -14.34 -30.42 19.11
C CYS A 572 -13.63 -29.53 18.10
N LYS A 573 -12.46 -29.97 17.66
CA LYS A 573 -11.70 -29.40 16.56
C LYS A 573 -11.57 -30.47 15.48
N ILE A 574 -11.94 -30.10 14.26
CA ILE A 574 -12.01 -31.00 13.12
C ILE A 574 -11.16 -30.41 12.01
N ASP A 575 -10.10 -31.09 11.63
CA ASP A 575 -9.26 -30.68 10.51
C ASP A 575 -10.03 -30.86 9.19
N LEU A 576 -10.01 -29.82 8.36
CA LEU A 576 -10.64 -29.80 7.04
C LEU A 576 -9.61 -30.23 6.00
N THR A 577 -9.92 -31.28 5.26
CA THR A 577 -9.04 -31.80 4.19
C THR A 577 -9.34 -31.14 2.86
N SER A 578 -8.33 -31.00 2.00
CA SER A 578 -8.54 -30.52 0.62
C SER A 578 -9.30 -31.55 -0.23
N PRO A 579 -10.32 -31.15 -1.03
CA PRO A 579 -10.85 -29.80 -1.17
C PRO A 579 -11.66 -29.36 0.07
N ILE A 580 -11.33 -28.18 0.61
CA ILE A 580 -11.87 -27.70 1.90
C ILE A 580 -13.40 -27.62 1.87
N VAL A 581 -13.99 -27.20 0.74
CA VAL A 581 -15.45 -27.09 0.58
C VAL A 581 -16.12 -28.45 0.75
N GLU A 582 -15.58 -29.51 0.15
CA GLU A 582 -16.14 -30.87 0.25
C GLU A 582 -16.04 -31.42 1.69
N SER A 583 -14.99 -31.04 2.41
CA SER A 583 -14.81 -31.40 3.81
C SER A 583 -15.74 -30.63 4.75
N LEU A 584 -16.00 -29.34 4.47
CA LEU A 584 -16.79 -28.44 5.32
C LEU A 584 -18.30 -28.59 5.12
N GLU A 585 -18.75 -28.74 3.87
CA GLU A 585 -20.18 -28.75 3.50
C GLU A 585 -21.04 -29.75 4.31
N PRO A 586 -20.61 -31.00 4.56
CA PRO A 586 -21.41 -31.96 5.33
C PRO A 586 -21.74 -31.46 6.75
N TYR A 587 -20.82 -30.74 7.39
CA TYR A 587 -21.02 -30.20 8.74
C TYR A 587 -22.04 -29.05 8.74
N LEU A 588 -21.92 -28.13 7.79
CA LEU A 588 -22.85 -27.00 7.66
C LEU A 588 -24.27 -27.49 7.35
N ASN A 589 -24.41 -28.49 6.47
CA ASN A 589 -25.69 -29.10 6.14
C ASN A 589 -26.32 -29.82 7.34
N LYS A 590 -25.51 -30.59 8.09
CA LYS A 590 -25.98 -31.32 9.28
C LYS A 590 -26.52 -30.38 10.36
N LEU A 591 -25.92 -29.19 10.50
CA LEU A 591 -26.31 -28.18 11.49
C LEU A 591 -27.36 -27.20 10.95
N ASN A 592 -27.78 -27.35 9.69
CA ASN A 592 -28.70 -26.45 9.01
C ASN A 592 -28.27 -24.97 9.11
N ILE A 593 -27.00 -24.69 8.81
CA ILE A 593 -26.41 -23.35 8.87
C ILE A 593 -26.55 -22.67 7.50
N PRO A 594 -27.41 -21.64 7.36
CA PRO A 594 -27.63 -20.97 6.09
C PRO A 594 -26.56 -19.93 5.74
N TYR A 595 -25.90 -19.36 6.75
CA TYR A 595 -24.88 -18.33 6.60
C TYR A 595 -23.90 -18.34 7.78
N LEU A 596 -22.72 -17.77 7.57
CA LEU A 596 -21.76 -17.45 8.62
C LEU A 596 -21.51 -15.94 8.67
N LEU A 597 -20.82 -15.49 9.71
CA LEU A 597 -20.37 -14.11 9.87
C LEU A 597 -18.86 -14.01 9.66
N THR A 598 -18.40 -12.96 8.98
CA THR A 598 -16.98 -12.59 9.01
C THR A 598 -16.56 -12.08 10.39
N GLN A 599 -15.26 -11.86 10.59
CA GLN A 599 -14.76 -11.18 11.79
C GLN A 599 -15.44 -9.82 12.01
N GLN A 600 -15.69 -9.05 10.94
CA GLN A 600 -16.37 -7.74 10.98
C GLN A 600 -17.90 -7.83 11.11
N GLY A 601 -18.47 -9.04 11.16
CA GLY A 601 -19.90 -9.26 11.32
C GLY A 601 -20.71 -9.22 10.03
N ASN A 602 -20.06 -9.21 8.85
CA ASN A 602 -20.77 -9.28 7.58
C ASN A 602 -21.34 -10.70 7.39
N ILE A 603 -22.59 -10.76 6.94
CA ILE A 603 -23.27 -12.02 6.62
C ILE A 603 -22.70 -12.55 5.30
N ILE A 604 -22.29 -13.81 5.29
CA ILE A 604 -21.84 -14.52 4.09
C ILE A 604 -22.68 -15.79 3.94
N GLU A 605 -23.36 -15.90 2.80
CA GLU A 605 -24.14 -17.08 2.46
C GLU A 605 -23.23 -18.26 2.10
N LYS A 606 -23.76 -19.48 2.24
CA LYS A 606 -23.01 -20.72 2.01
C LYS A 606 -22.29 -20.77 0.64
N ASN A 607 -22.95 -20.33 -0.43
CA ASN A 607 -22.36 -20.37 -1.78
C ASN A 607 -21.21 -19.36 -1.92
N GLU A 608 -21.40 -18.14 -1.41
CA GLU A 608 -20.36 -17.11 -1.40
C GLU A 608 -19.14 -17.54 -0.55
N LEU A 609 -19.38 -18.19 0.59
CA LEU A 609 -18.31 -18.78 1.40
C LEU A 609 -17.49 -19.79 0.58
N PHE A 610 -18.15 -20.67 -0.17
CA PHE A 610 -17.47 -21.69 -0.96
C PHE A 610 -16.65 -21.09 -2.09
N ASP A 611 -17.17 -20.05 -2.74
CA ASP A 611 -16.42 -19.28 -3.73
C ASP A 611 -15.18 -18.64 -3.10
N LEU A 612 -15.30 -18.04 -1.91
CA LEU A 612 -14.17 -17.45 -1.18
C LEU A 612 -13.12 -18.50 -0.77
N ILE A 613 -13.55 -19.68 -0.32
CA ILE A 613 -12.65 -20.78 0.05
C ILE A 613 -11.91 -21.31 -1.18
N GLN A 614 -12.62 -21.54 -2.29
CA GLN A 614 -12.01 -22.05 -3.53
C GLN A 614 -10.99 -21.08 -4.12
N HIS A 615 -11.20 -19.78 -3.92
CA HIS A 615 -10.28 -18.74 -4.39
C HIS A 615 -9.37 -18.20 -3.28
N PHE A 616 -9.30 -18.85 -2.11
CA PHE A 616 -8.53 -18.35 -0.95
C PHE A 616 -7.03 -18.16 -1.26
N ASP A 617 -6.47 -19.06 -2.09
CA ASP A 617 -5.09 -18.97 -2.55
C ASP A 617 -4.89 -17.98 -3.71
N SER A 618 -5.96 -17.37 -4.23
CA SER A 618 -5.86 -16.39 -5.30
C SER A 618 -5.33 -15.06 -4.79
N ILE A 619 -4.56 -14.42 -5.65
CA ILE A 619 -3.84 -13.16 -5.41
C ILE A 619 -4.75 -12.01 -4.97
N GLN A 620 -6.03 -12.08 -5.32
CA GLN A 620 -7.04 -11.06 -5.00
C GLN A 620 -7.45 -11.09 -3.52
N HIS A 621 -7.36 -12.25 -2.84
CA HIS A 621 -7.79 -12.42 -1.45
C HIS A 621 -6.66 -12.34 -0.42
N LEU A 622 -5.40 -12.33 -0.87
CA LEU A 622 -4.22 -12.05 -0.02
C LEU A 622 -4.23 -10.63 0.57
N ASN A 623 -5.08 -9.71 0.12
CA ASN A 623 -5.21 -8.37 0.73
C ASN A 623 -6.20 -8.32 1.89
N ASP A 624 -6.89 -9.42 2.17
CA ASP A 624 -7.97 -9.48 3.14
C ASP A 624 -7.71 -10.48 4.27
N LEU A 625 -6.48 -11.01 4.41
CA LEU A 625 -6.19 -11.82 5.61
C LEU A 625 -6.30 -10.92 6.84
N GLU A 626 -6.67 -11.56 7.94
CA GLU A 626 -6.88 -10.92 9.22
C GLU A 626 -6.17 -11.74 10.30
N ILE A 627 -6.03 -11.15 11.50
CA ILE A 627 -5.65 -11.94 12.68
C ILE A 627 -6.80 -12.88 12.92
N ILE A 628 -6.57 -14.17 12.77
CA ILE A 628 -7.58 -15.18 13.11
C ILE A 628 -7.27 -15.84 14.44
N GLU A 629 -6.05 -15.66 14.96
CA GLU A 629 -5.65 -16.13 16.27
C GLU A 629 -4.45 -15.35 16.82
N LEU A 630 -4.54 -14.95 18.08
CA LEU A 630 -3.43 -14.53 18.93
C LEU A 630 -3.21 -15.61 19.99
N ASP A 631 -1.98 -16.11 20.06
CA ASP A 631 -1.62 -17.22 20.92
C ASP A 631 -0.25 -17.01 21.58
N GLU A 632 0.13 -17.93 22.47
CA GLU A 632 1.33 -17.83 23.30
C GLU A 632 1.37 -16.48 24.04
N ILE A 633 0.23 -16.09 24.63
CA ILE A 633 0.08 -14.81 25.31
C ILE A 633 0.83 -14.83 26.64
N ILE A 634 1.65 -13.81 26.87
CA ILE A 634 2.35 -13.60 28.14
C ILE A 634 1.93 -12.27 28.78
N PRO A 635 1.98 -12.14 30.12
CA PRO A 635 1.84 -10.85 30.78
C PRO A 635 2.94 -9.89 30.32
N LEU A 636 2.59 -8.63 30.06
CA LEU A 636 3.51 -7.66 29.46
C LEU A 636 4.79 -7.53 30.28
N TYR A 637 4.72 -7.46 31.61
CA TYR A 637 5.90 -7.29 32.46
C TYR A 637 6.96 -8.41 32.29
N LYS A 638 6.61 -9.56 31.71
CA LYS A 638 7.57 -10.64 31.41
C LYS A 638 8.53 -10.33 30.26
N ILE A 639 8.40 -9.18 29.58
CA ILE A 639 9.38 -8.67 28.62
C ILE A 639 10.49 -7.84 29.27
N LEU A 640 10.32 -7.42 30.54
CA LEU A 640 11.28 -6.62 31.30
C LEU A 640 12.51 -7.45 31.71
N ASP A 641 13.53 -6.80 32.29
CA ASP A 641 14.65 -7.56 32.87
C ASP A 641 14.25 -8.34 34.13
N GLU A 642 15.09 -9.30 34.53
CA GLU A 642 14.81 -10.17 35.68
C GLU A 642 14.68 -9.42 37.01
N GLN A 643 15.40 -8.30 37.17
CA GLN A 643 15.36 -7.50 38.41
C GLN A 643 14.02 -6.76 38.53
N GLN A 644 13.57 -6.12 37.45
CA GLN A 644 12.27 -5.46 37.39
C GLN A 644 11.13 -6.45 37.56
N GLN A 645 11.20 -7.61 36.89
CA GLN A 645 10.23 -8.69 37.08
C GLN A 645 10.14 -9.12 38.54
N SER A 646 11.29 -9.34 39.20
CA SER A 646 11.32 -9.76 40.60
C SER A 646 10.69 -8.72 41.54
N LYS A 647 10.93 -7.42 41.29
CA LYS A 647 10.31 -6.34 42.08
C LYS A 647 8.80 -6.31 41.92
N ILE A 648 8.31 -6.44 40.68
CA ILE A 648 6.88 -6.50 40.39
C ILE A 648 6.24 -7.73 41.05
N ASP A 649 6.89 -8.89 40.96
CA ASP A 649 6.41 -10.13 41.59
C ASP A 649 6.30 -9.99 43.13
N ILE A 650 7.22 -9.28 43.79
CA ILE A 650 7.14 -8.98 45.24
C ILE A 650 5.90 -8.14 45.58
N ILE A 651 5.62 -7.11 44.77
CA ILE A 651 4.45 -6.24 44.97
C ILE A 651 3.17 -7.04 44.83
N LEU A 652 3.04 -7.84 43.75
CA LEU A 652 1.86 -8.67 43.50
C LEU A 652 1.60 -9.67 44.64
N ASN A 653 2.64 -10.37 45.11
CA ASN A 653 2.52 -11.33 46.21
C ASN A 653 2.13 -10.67 47.55
N SER A 654 2.53 -9.41 47.77
CA SER A 654 2.20 -8.70 49.01
C SER A 654 0.69 -8.43 49.14
N ILE A 655 -0.01 -8.29 48.01
CA ILE A 655 -1.44 -7.98 47.94
C ILE A 655 -2.30 -9.24 48.01
N ASP A 656 -1.88 -10.34 47.38
CA ASP A 656 -2.57 -11.63 47.52
C ASP A 656 -2.56 -12.09 49.01
N SER A 657 -1.49 -11.79 49.76
CA SER A 657 -1.39 -12.13 51.19
C SER A 657 -2.30 -11.31 52.12
N THR A 658 -2.83 -10.17 51.66
CA THR A 658 -3.79 -9.34 52.43
C THR A 658 -5.24 -9.67 52.10
N HIS A 659 -5.54 -10.21 50.91
CA HIS A 659 -6.88 -10.69 50.55
C HIS A 659 -7.26 -12.02 51.22
N ASP A 660 -6.29 -12.88 51.57
CA ASP A 660 -6.53 -14.12 52.35
C ASP A 660 -6.81 -13.88 53.85
N LYS A 661 -6.86 -12.61 54.31
CA LYS A 661 -7.04 -12.23 55.72
C LYS A 661 -8.32 -11.43 56.02
N ILE A 662 -9.25 -11.31 55.06
CA ILE A 662 -10.54 -10.63 55.26
C ILE A 662 -11.70 -11.62 55.20
#